data_AF-A0A448Z0K9-F1
#
_entry.id   AF-A0A448Z0K9-F1
#
_cell.length_a   1.000
_cell.length_b   1.000
_cell.length_c   1.000
_cell.angle_alpha   90.00
_cell.angle_beta   90.00
_cell.angle_gamma   90.00
#
_symmetry.space_group_name_H-M   'P 1'
#
loop_
_entity.id
_entity.type
_entity.pdbx_description
1 polymer ?
#
loop_
_entity_poly.entity_id
_entity_poly.type
_entity_poly.pdbx_seq_one_letter_code
_entity_poly.pdbx_strand_id
1 'polypeptide(L)'
;MSNVCKFCDQTFGSRNALFRHLRSSRNCFEQVTKLQDGTNNGVKNVLDFFEKLDKRRVAIQFGYCGSEQCNDDCDTENIPDKATERTNEIAATIVCKTFFLALKDEYPSTPVIRQDGDKREPIFTLASGAILRHPSLVQESNCSALADVVGISYEWGASKGTRDDTESLVHRMQIRIDELIAERRNTGSLSCISVLGIESLAASSNFHAEKDCTQRAYQYLVPVHWIDKSTDTREWIHSKLRVTTDGQQEVQDRGTPSSLIKFKKTLKLAESRDVTQISSSSAAVVSSPGRYGLLWKKERRSFHNFCDPSLGSGSMASPSNENVWRTIDRCRLHSFVIDEMNSNEPFVVIEIRGDGFVAQQVRRIVATLVAISNDWLPVGFLDSATRADITIETPIAPAELMYFSSARFHFLDLILPSSLFETKFAYDRGSSWRTSLHSKVLRRWGKKVEEDARWISKLINNTSPRIRSELKEQTKAASSQLVETEDSQHKSIDEVIPRAIAPEPYRKVLSLLHNICDNEKWPRTPDAKSRFIRSPYRILYGENQKHNTCSNRRSRPISSEFQGQLFQIGSFTVVNPKIFGGKSVGINAEFPELVEAVFDLETYCLSRSTEIFYDKKPVACPLGRSSHCMISRNAEFTPHFLNGQGGEESCTMIVGLGDYIDGDFIIDGKHFDIRYQPLQYNGWRQIQSTGCFRGERFSLVWFTPKTRIDSMSNKNMSFEDSLAKALTKKHDLLLPSYPQLRFRLKSTDSLVINEILDSESGCTYELSEKAWSSMVGNKNGKKGARSGFFVIGHESVLDIGAHIGVFSRYTLSVGCKKIIAYEPELENAKLLEHNLKPISCDESESKWNEGGHIIRNFAVAHGEPGQCNFVNARNRSDGTLNSWRHSLEKYSSYVDRKGANLVSRQQNAVLDRSRVQTIPFFGDAGALEPGITFVKMDCEGAEIDILLAAEASRSADWLDVTHLVFEWSFTKERRVAKFHKAVANLTVAGFEVVYQGQGSWWDTEPNSMWPYHNDLVVFARKRNDTCS
;
A
#
# COMPACT_ATOMS: atom_id res chain seq x y z
N MET A 1 20.91 6.54 47.97
CA MET A 1 21.99 7.35 47.36
C MET A 1 21.39 8.69 46.97
N SER A 2 21.90 9.80 47.50
CA SER A 2 21.42 11.14 47.16
C SER A 2 21.86 11.51 45.74
N ASN A 3 20.93 12.03 44.91
CA ASN A 3 21.22 12.45 43.53
C ASN A 3 21.80 13.88 43.56
N VAL A 4 22.97 14.05 44.17
CA VAL A 4 23.66 15.34 44.29
C VAL A 4 24.75 15.43 43.23
N CYS A 5 24.83 16.57 42.53
CA CYS A 5 25.91 16.83 41.59
C CYS A 5 27.19 17.11 42.38
N LYS A 6 28.20 16.26 42.23
CA LYS A 6 29.48 16.39 42.96
C LYS A 6 30.30 17.63 42.61
N PHE A 7 29.89 18.41 41.61
CA PHE A 7 30.63 19.57 41.11
C PHE A 7 30.01 20.91 41.54
N CYS A 8 28.72 20.92 41.87
CA CYS A 8 28.02 22.14 42.28
C CYS A 8 27.11 21.92 43.50
N ASP A 9 27.14 20.72 44.07
CA ASP A 9 26.33 20.25 45.21
C ASP A 9 24.82 20.42 45.08
N GLN A 10 24.33 20.69 43.86
CA GLN A 10 22.90 20.81 43.60
C GLN A 10 22.23 19.44 43.71
N THR A 11 21.11 19.39 44.42
CA THR A 11 20.37 18.14 44.68
C THR A 11 19.23 17.99 43.67
N PHE A 12 19.08 16.80 43.09
CA PHE A 12 18.09 16.53 42.06
C PHE A 12 17.05 15.51 42.52
N GLY A 13 15.78 15.76 42.17
CA GLY A 13 14.67 14.86 42.52
C GLY A 13 14.77 13.46 41.87
N SER A 14 15.64 13.28 40.88
CA SER A 14 15.90 11.98 40.27
C SER A 14 17.31 11.91 39.67
N ARG A 15 17.78 10.69 39.45
CA ARG A 15 19.04 10.43 38.73
C ARG A 15 19.03 11.03 37.32
N ASN A 16 17.88 11.05 36.65
CA ASN A 16 17.72 11.67 35.33
C ASN A 16 17.77 13.21 35.37
N ALA A 17 17.27 13.83 36.43
CA ALA A 17 17.40 15.27 36.62
C ALA A 17 18.86 15.67 36.91
N LEU A 18 19.58 14.86 37.68
CA LEU A 18 21.03 15.01 37.86
C LEU A 18 21.78 14.87 36.52
N PHE A 19 21.45 13.86 35.70
CA PHE A 19 22.07 13.72 34.37
C PHE A 19 21.73 14.86 33.42
N ARG A 20 20.49 15.39 33.43
CA ARG A 20 20.13 16.59 32.66
C ARG A 20 20.94 17.81 33.09
N HIS A 21 21.09 18.03 34.39
CA HIS A 21 21.92 19.10 34.91
C HIS A 21 23.39 18.95 34.47
N LEU A 22 23.95 17.73 34.56
CA LEU A 22 25.30 17.47 34.09
C LEU A 22 25.46 17.72 32.58
N ARG A 23 24.39 17.66 31.77
CA ARG A 23 24.39 18.04 30.33
C ARG A 23 24.25 19.54 30.10
N SER A 24 23.42 20.22 30.89
CA SER A 24 23.07 21.63 30.66
C SER A 24 24.03 22.61 31.34
N SER A 25 24.66 22.21 32.43
CA SER A 25 25.66 23.02 33.13
C SER A 25 27.03 22.81 32.51
N ARG A 26 27.48 23.78 31.70
CA ARG A 26 28.80 23.76 31.06
C ARG A 26 29.93 23.51 32.06
N ASN A 27 29.87 24.15 33.23
CA ASN A 27 30.92 24.08 34.24
C ASN A 27 30.97 22.69 34.90
N CYS A 28 29.81 22.10 35.22
CA CYS A 28 29.75 20.74 35.78
C CYS A 28 30.10 19.68 34.73
N PHE A 29 29.69 19.90 33.48
CA PHE A 29 30.05 19.03 32.35
C PHE A 29 31.56 18.98 32.13
N GLU A 30 32.22 20.14 32.06
CA GLU A 30 33.68 20.25 31.88
C GLU A 30 34.45 19.60 33.04
N GLN A 31 33.95 19.69 34.28
CA GLN A 31 34.59 19.01 35.42
C GLN A 31 34.37 17.49 35.43
N VAL A 32 33.22 16.99 34.97
CA VAL A 32 33.02 15.55 34.70
C VAL A 32 34.06 15.05 33.71
N THR A 33 34.34 15.83 32.65
CA THR A 33 35.29 15.45 31.61
C THR A 33 36.74 15.47 32.12
N LYS A 34 37.10 16.45 32.97
CA LYS A 34 38.46 16.57 33.54
C LYS A 34 38.84 15.48 34.55
N LEU A 35 37.89 14.95 35.33
CA LEU A 35 38.16 13.85 36.27
C LEU A 35 38.53 12.52 35.59
N GLN A 36 38.33 12.43 34.26
CA GLN A 36 38.48 11.19 33.49
C GLN A 36 39.92 10.92 33.03
N ASP A 37 40.78 11.94 32.95
CA ASP A 37 42.18 11.77 32.56
C ASP A 37 43.04 11.05 33.63
N GLY A 38 42.49 10.80 34.83
CA GLY A 38 43.25 10.30 35.98
C GLY A 38 42.88 8.92 36.54
N THR A 39 41.76 8.28 36.15
CA THR A 39 41.33 7.04 36.83
C THR A 39 40.85 5.93 35.88
N ASN A 40 41.64 4.85 35.82
CA ASN A 40 41.32 3.63 35.10
C ASN A 40 40.20 2.83 35.81
N ASN A 41 39.19 2.44 35.03
CA ASN A 41 38.26 1.30 35.22
C ASN A 41 36.84 1.52 35.80
N GLY A 42 36.46 2.69 36.31
CA GLY A 42 35.11 2.86 36.92
C GLY A 42 34.03 3.58 36.10
N VAL A 43 34.42 4.50 35.21
CA VAL A 43 33.51 5.53 34.65
C VAL A 43 33.16 5.32 33.16
N LYS A 44 33.72 4.30 32.50
CA LYS A 44 33.46 3.99 31.07
C LYS A 44 31.96 3.85 30.73
N ASN A 45 31.15 3.27 31.62
CA ASN A 45 29.71 3.05 31.39
C ASN A 45 28.85 4.33 31.34
N VAL A 46 29.36 5.49 31.77
CA VAL A 46 28.59 6.74 31.69
C VAL A 46 28.83 7.42 30.36
N LEU A 47 30.04 7.41 29.78
CA LEU A 47 30.31 8.07 28.49
C LEU A 47 29.75 7.31 27.27
N ASP A 48 29.63 5.98 27.33
CA ASP A 48 28.90 5.19 26.31
C ASP A 48 27.44 5.66 26.15
N PHE A 49 26.92 6.44 27.11
CA PHE A 49 25.58 7.03 27.09
C PHE A 49 25.53 8.50 26.62
N PHE A 50 26.67 9.17 26.38
CA PHE A 50 26.73 10.60 26.05
C PHE A 50 27.46 10.94 24.75
N GLU A 51 28.24 10.03 24.15
CA GLU A 51 28.50 10.11 22.71
C GLU A 51 27.22 9.72 21.97
N LYS A 52 26.26 10.65 21.88
CA LYS A 52 25.12 10.49 20.97
C LYS A 52 25.70 10.42 19.57
N LEU A 53 25.86 9.20 19.08
CA LEU A 53 26.18 8.94 17.70
C LEU A 53 25.14 9.68 16.83
N ASP A 54 25.63 10.38 15.81
CA ASP A 54 24.76 11.05 14.86
C ASP A 54 24.02 9.96 14.06
N LYS A 55 22.70 9.94 14.18
CA LYS A 55 21.86 9.13 13.29
C LYS A 55 22.06 9.63 11.86
N ARG A 56 22.47 8.74 10.97
CA ARG A 56 22.69 9.00 9.55
C ARG A 56 21.89 8.02 8.71
N ARG A 57 21.56 8.46 7.50
CA ARG A 57 20.94 7.62 6.48
C ARG A 57 21.74 7.69 5.21
N VAL A 58 21.83 6.58 4.51
CA VAL A 58 22.54 6.49 3.25
C VAL A 58 21.70 5.68 2.25
N ALA A 59 21.71 6.11 1.00
CA ALA A 59 21.21 5.35 -0.13
C ALA A 59 22.42 4.87 -0.96
N ILE A 60 22.48 3.57 -1.24
CA ILE A 60 23.57 2.97 -2.01
C ILE A 60 22.98 2.39 -3.29
N GLN A 61 23.48 2.86 -4.43
CA GLN A 61 23.16 2.31 -5.75
C GLN A 61 24.18 1.23 -6.11
N PHE A 62 23.71 0.05 -6.48
CA PHE A 62 24.56 -1.09 -6.80
C PHE A 62 23.95 -1.95 -7.90
N GLY A 63 24.79 -2.63 -8.66
CA GLY A 63 24.39 -3.67 -9.60
C GLY A 63 24.86 -5.03 -9.16
N TYR A 64 24.23 -6.08 -9.65
CA TYR A 64 24.65 -7.46 -9.40
C TYR A 64 24.24 -8.40 -10.54
N CYS A 65 24.93 -9.52 -10.66
CA CYS A 65 24.61 -10.58 -11.61
C CYS A 65 24.44 -11.91 -10.87
N GLY A 66 23.34 -12.62 -11.11
CA GLY A 66 23.13 -13.97 -10.56
C GLY A 66 24.14 -14.98 -11.14
N SER A 67 24.31 -16.14 -10.49
CA SER A 67 25.08 -17.29 -11.04
C SER A 67 24.18 -18.37 -11.64
N GLU A 68 24.79 -19.30 -12.39
CA GLU A 68 24.11 -20.39 -13.10
C GLU A 68 23.68 -21.56 -12.20
N GLN A 69 24.23 -21.69 -11.00
CA GLN A 69 24.21 -22.94 -10.21
C GLN A 69 22.94 -23.23 -9.40
N CYS A 70 21.89 -22.41 -9.50
CA CYS A 70 20.58 -22.77 -8.97
C CYS A 70 19.87 -23.69 -9.98
N ASN A 71 20.37 -24.92 -10.15
CA ASN A 71 19.64 -25.92 -10.92
C ASN A 71 18.31 -26.24 -10.20
N ASP A 72 17.20 -26.02 -10.90
CA ASP A 72 15.83 -26.39 -10.54
C ASP A 72 15.59 -27.91 -10.49
N ASP A 73 16.61 -28.74 -10.77
CA ASP A 73 16.53 -30.21 -10.77
C ASP A 73 16.50 -30.84 -9.36
N CYS A 74 16.39 -30.04 -8.28
CA CYS A 74 15.97 -30.60 -7.01
C CYS A 74 14.45 -30.79 -7.02
N ASP A 75 14.02 -32.02 -7.29
CA ASP A 75 12.70 -32.55 -6.91
C ASP A 75 12.43 -32.19 -5.44
N THR A 76 11.77 -31.04 -5.25
CA THR A 76 11.67 -30.30 -3.99
C THR A 76 10.47 -30.75 -3.16
N GLU A 77 9.99 -31.97 -3.37
CA GLU A 77 8.78 -32.43 -2.69
C GLU A 77 8.97 -32.62 -1.17
N ASN A 78 10.18 -32.48 -0.57
CA ASN A 78 10.38 -32.77 0.86
C ASN A 78 11.36 -31.88 1.65
N ILE A 79 11.84 -30.73 1.15
CA ILE A 79 12.65 -29.82 2.00
C ILE A 79 11.72 -28.75 2.60
N PRO A 80 11.54 -28.71 3.93
CA PRO A 80 10.61 -27.79 4.57
C PRO A 80 11.08 -26.34 4.42
N ASP A 81 10.25 -25.50 3.79
CA ASP A 81 10.04 -24.04 3.96
C ASP A 81 11.24 -23.14 4.32
N LYS A 82 12.47 -23.50 4.00
CA LYS A 82 13.57 -22.54 3.96
C LYS A 82 13.39 -21.71 2.70
N ALA A 83 12.67 -20.60 2.84
CA ALA A 83 12.51 -19.57 1.84
C ALA A 83 13.85 -19.36 1.12
N THR A 84 13.91 -19.74 -0.15
CA THR A 84 15.12 -19.65 -0.95
C THR A 84 15.54 -18.19 -0.97
N GLU A 85 16.68 -17.87 -0.36
CA GLU A 85 17.18 -16.49 -0.29
C GLU A 85 17.30 -15.95 -1.72
N ARG A 86 16.68 -14.79 -1.98
CA ARG A 86 16.63 -14.23 -3.33
C ARG A 86 17.94 -13.53 -3.66
N THR A 87 18.37 -13.59 -4.92
CA THR A 87 19.64 -13.00 -5.37
C THR A 87 19.75 -11.50 -5.02
N ASN A 88 18.65 -10.75 -5.11
CA ASN A 88 18.61 -9.32 -4.76
C ASN A 88 18.79 -9.08 -3.25
N GLU A 89 18.16 -9.89 -2.40
CA GLU A 89 18.27 -9.83 -0.94
C GLU A 89 19.68 -10.22 -0.46
N ILE A 90 20.28 -11.26 -1.07
CA ILE A 90 21.67 -11.66 -0.81
C ILE A 90 22.63 -10.53 -1.22
N ALA A 91 22.44 -9.95 -2.41
CA ALA A 91 23.28 -8.85 -2.90
C ALA A 91 23.19 -7.62 -1.99
N ALA A 92 21.98 -7.22 -1.61
CA ALA A 92 21.76 -6.12 -0.68
C ALA A 92 22.40 -6.38 0.69
N THR A 93 22.30 -7.61 1.21
CA THR A 93 22.94 -8.01 2.46
C THR A 93 24.47 -7.90 2.40
N ILE A 94 25.08 -8.33 1.28
CA ILE A 94 26.51 -8.19 1.07
C ILE A 94 26.90 -6.71 1.01
N VAL A 95 26.18 -5.89 0.23
CA VAL A 95 26.43 -4.44 0.12
C VAL A 95 26.31 -3.74 1.47
N CYS A 96 25.28 -4.04 2.27
CA CYS A 96 25.14 -3.50 3.61
C CYS A 96 26.29 -3.93 4.51
N LYS A 97 26.67 -5.22 4.48
CA LYS A 97 27.80 -5.73 5.28
C LYS A 97 29.09 -5.01 4.91
N THR A 98 29.40 -4.87 3.62
CA THR A 98 30.64 -4.24 3.15
C THR A 98 30.66 -2.74 3.35
N PHE A 99 29.50 -2.06 3.36
CA PHE A 99 29.41 -0.65 3.77
C PHE A 99 29.96 -0.45 5.18
N PHE A 100 29.50 -1.24 6.15
CA PHE A 100 29.98 -1.13 7.53
C PHE A 100 31.45 -1.54 7.69
N LEU A 101 31.93 -2.53 6.94
CA LEU A 101 33.36 -2.90 6.95
C LEU A 101 34.22 -1.78 6.37
N ALA A 102 33.83 -1.23 5.22
CA ALA A 102 34.56 -0.14 4.56
C ALA A 102 34.58 1.13 5.43
N LEU A 103 33.48 1.44 6.11
CA LEU A 103 33.43 2.52 7.08
C LEU A 103 34.39 2.30 8.26
N LYS A 104 34.45 1.06 8.79
CA LYS A 104 35.37 0.70 9.87
C LYS A 104 36.83 0.77 9.41
N ASP A 105 37.12 0.36 8.18
CA ASP A 105 38.46 0.42 7.60
C ASP A 105 38.93 1.87 7.38
N GLU A 106 38.03 2.75 6.93
CA GLU A 106 38.34 4.17 6.73
C GLU A 106 38.44 4.94 8.05
N TYR A 107 37.61 4.57 9.03
CA TYR A 107 37.53 5.28 10.32
C TYR A 107 37.66 4.31 11.51
N PRO A 108 38.83 3.67 11.70
CA PRO A 108 39.00 2.60 12.70
C PRO A 108 38.82 3.06 14.14
N SER A 109 38.98 4.35 14.41
CA SER A 109 38.80 4.96 15.73
C SER A 109 37.37 5.46 15.99
N THR A 110 36.49 5.45 14.98
CA THR A 110 35.12 5.96 15.13
C THR A 110 34.18 4.79 15.45
N PRO A 111 33.42 4.86 16.57
CA PRO A 111 32.39 3.86 16.84
C PRO A 111 31.30 3.94 15.77
N VAL A 112 31.01 2.80 15.16
CA VAL A 112 29.93 2.62 14.19
C VAL A 112 28.98 1.61 14.80
N ILE A 113 27.84 2.09 15.30
CA ILE A 113 26.81 1.22 15.86
C ILE A 113 25.77 1.00 14.77
N ARG A 114 25.56 -0.27 14.45
CA ARG A 114 24.36 -0.67 13.72
C ARG A 114 23.18 -0.41 14.64
N GLN A 115 22.13 0.22 14.14
CA GLN A 115 20.89 0.37 14.88
C GLN A 115 20.19 -0.99 14.95
N ASP A 116 20.82 -1.94 15.66
CA ASP A 116 20.28 -3.25 15.96
C ASP A 116 19.23 -3.03 17.05
N GLY A 117 18.02 -2.68 16.63
CA GLY A 117 16.86 -2.99 17.45
C GLY A 117 16.84 -4.50 17.66
N ASP A 118 16.60 -4.94 18.90
CA ASP A 118 16.66 -6.32 19.38
C ASP A 118 15.66 -7.31 18.71
N LYS A 119 15.16 -7.01 17.48
CA LYS A 119 14.10 -7.76 16.78
C LYS A 119 14.26 -7.75 15.26
N ARG A 120 14.38 -8.96 14.70
CA ARG A 120 13.92 -9.57 13.41
C ARG A 120 13.61 -8.75 12.13
N GLU A 121 13.58 -7.42 12.10
CA GLU A 121 13.37 -6.68 10.85
C GLU A 121 14.70 -6.52 10.07
N PRO A 122 14.66 -6.58 8.73
CA PRO A 122 15.86 -6.46 7.91
C PRO A 122 16.50 -5.08 8.07
N ILE A 123 17.82 -5.09 8.24
CA ILE A 123 18.75 -3.99 8.55
C ILE A 123 18.75 -2.87 7.49
N PHE A 124 18.01 -3.07 6.39
CA PHE A 124 18.02 -2.23 5.22
C PHE A 124 16.70 -2.33 4.45
N THR A 125 16.49 -1.36 3.57
CA THR A 125 15.32 -1.30 2.69
C THR A 125 15.77 -1.43 1.24
N LEU A 126 15.08 -2.21 0.40
CA LEU A 126 15.52 -2.52 -0.97
C LEU A 126 14.47 -2.08 -2.01
N ALA A 127 14.90 -1.40 -3.07
CA ALA A 127 13.97 -0.89 -4.09
C ALA A 127 13.32 -2.02 -4.92
N SER A 128 14.07 -3.08 -5.23
CA SER A 128 13.55 -4.30 -5.86
C SER A 128 12.86 -5.27 -4.90
N GLY A 129 12.91 -4.99 -3.59
CA GLY A 129 12.25 -5.78 -2.56
C GLY A 129 10.72 -5.63 -2.58
N ALA A 130 10.06 -6.57 -1.90
CA ALA A 130 8.62 -6.54 -1.65
C ALA A 130 8.29 -6.96 -0.21
N ILE A 131 9.13 -6.53 0.74
CA ILE A 131 8.99 -6.93 2.15
C ILE A 131 7.83 -6.16 2.79
N LEU A 132 7.71 -4.87 2.49
CA LEU A 132 6.61 -4.03 2.97
C LEU A 132 5.48 -3.87 1.95
N ARG A 133 5.71 -4.32 0.72
CA ARG A 133 4.71 -4.42 -0.36
C ARG A 133 4.10 -5.81 -0.38
N HIS A 134 3.08 -5.95 -1.22
CA HIS A 134 2.48 -7.24 -1.48
C HIS A 134 3.50 -8.19 -2.14
N PRO A 135 3.65 -9.45 -1.68
CA PRO A 135 4.69 -10.36 -2.19
C PRO A 135 4.61 -10.64 -3.69
N SER A 136 3.46 -10.38 -4.34
CA SER A 136 3.34 -10.46 -5.80
C SER A 136 4.24 -9.49 -6.55
N LEU A 137 4.78 -8.45 -5.89
CA LEU A 137 5.61 -7.41 -6.49
C LEU A 137 7.11 -7.64 -6.35
N VAL A 138 7.49 -8.82 -5.89
CA VAL A 138 8.89 -9.15 -5.74
C VAL A 138 9.56 -9.36 -7.10
N GLN A 139 10.82 -8.94 -7.19
CA GLN A 139 11.71 -9.37 -8.24
C GLN A 139 11.90 -10.90 -8.23
N GLU A 140 11.98 -11.50 -9.42
CA GLU A 140 12.23 -12.93 -9.59
C GLU A 140 13.62 -13.32 -9.05
N SER A 141 13.72 -14.51 -8.46
CA SER A 141 14.88 -14.96 -7.68
C SER A 141 16.19 -14.93 -8.47
N ASN A 142 16.17 -15.20 -9.78
CA ASN A 142 17.34 -15.27 -10.65
C ASN A 142 17.62 -13.99 -11.44
N CYS A 143 16.84 -12.93 -11.23
CA CYS A 143 16.94 -11.69 -11.99
C CYS A 143 18.15 -10.88 -11.54
N SER A 144 19.01 -10.49 -12.47
CA SER A 144 20.15 -9.59 -12.23
C SER A 144 19.69 -8.13 -12.07
N ALA A 145 20.58 -7.22 -11.66
CA ALA A 145 20.29 -5.79 -11.66
C ALA A 145 21.45 -4.94 -12.18
N LEU A 146 21.11 -3.93 -12.97
CA LEU A 146 22.01 -2.87 -13.39
C LEU A 146 22.23 -1.86 -12.27
N ALA A 147 21.15 -1.33 -11.68
CA ALA A 147 21.22 -0.27 -10.67
C ALA A 147 20.04 -0.38 -9.66
N ASP A 148 20.13 -1.35 -8.77
CA ASP A 148 19.27 -1.47 -7.59
C ASP A 148 19.70 -0.47 -6.50
N VAL A 149 18.83 -0.24 -5.52
CA VAL A 149 19.06 0.77 -4.48
C VAL A 149 18.70 0.22 -3.10
N VAL A 150 19.65 0.32 -2.18
CA VAL A 150 19.47 -0.05 -0.77
C VAL A 150 19.56 1.19 0.12
N GLY A 151 18.60 1.34 1.04
CA GLY A 151 18.60 2.38 2.07
C GLY A 151 19.02 1.81 3.42
N ILE A 152 20.00 2.44 4.07
CA ILE A 152 20.58 2.00 5.36
C ILE A 152 20.46 3.16 6.37
N SER A 153 20.00 2.85 7.58
CA SER A 153 20.06 3.75 8.73
C SER A 153 21.16 3.27 9.68
N TYR A 154 22.00 4.18 10.17
CA TYR A 154 23.11 3.84 11.04
C TYR A 154 23.47 4.99 11.99
N GLU A 155 24.23 4.66 13.03
CA GLU A 155 24.70 5.62 14.01
C GLU A 155 26.23 5.80 13.89
N TRP A 156 26.69 7.05 13.81
CA TRP A 156 28.07 7.41 13.49
C TRP A 156 28.67 8.37 14.54
N GLY A 157 29.86 8.07 15.06
CA GLY A 157 30.56 8.97 16.00
C GLY A 157 30.83 10.35 15.40
N ALA A 158 30.88 11.40 16.23
CA ALA A 158 31.03 12.79 15.81
C ALA A 158 32.44 13.12 15.24
N SER A 159 32.88 12.41 14.19
CA SER A 159 34.08 12.76 13.45
C SER A 159 33.74 13.84 12.40
N LYS A 160 34.63 14.83 12.27
CA LYS A 160 34.57 15.90 11.25
C LYS A 160 34.95 15.39 9.85
N GLY A 161 34.44 14.23 9.45
CA GLY A 161 34.60 13.75 8.08
C GLY A 161 33.96 14.75 7.11
N THR A 162 34.75 15.28 6.18
CA THR A 162 34.23 16.10 5.09
C THR A 162 33.38 15.22 4.18
N ARG A 163 32.42 15.84 3.48
CA ARG A 163 31.47 15.17 2.58
C ARG A 163 32.15 14.49 1.37
N ASP A 164 33.47 14.64 1.21
CA ASP A 164 34.26 14.28 0.03
C ASP A 164 34.78 12.82 0.01
N ASP A 165 34.57 12.01 1.06
CA ASP A 165 35.08 10.63 1.11
C ASP A 165 34.17 9.55 0.48
N THR A 166 33.12 9.94 -0.26
CA THR A 166 32.20 8.96 -0.86
C THR A 166 32.84 8.06 -1.90
N GLU A 167 33.76 8.59 -2.73
CA GLU A 167 34.46 7.80 -3.75
C GLU A 167 35.42 6.78 -3.12
N SER A 168 36.15 7.22 -2.09
CA SER A 168 37.03 6.41 -1.25
C SER A 168 36.27 5.23 -0.64
N LEU A 169 35.09 5.51 -0.08
CA LEU A 169 34.22 4.51 0.52
C LEU A 169 33.67 3.52 -0.51
N VAL A 170 33.21 4.00 -1.66
CA VAL A 170 32.75 3.14 -2.78
C VAL A 170 33.87 2.19 -3.23
N HIS A 171 35.11 2.68 -3.35
CA HIS A 171 36.24 1.86 -3.76
C HIS A 171 36.55 0.77 -2.73
N ARG A 172 36.60 1.11 -1.43
CA ARG A 172 36.79 0.13 -0.35
C ARG A 172 35.67 -0.89 -0.26
N MET A 173 34.43 -0.46 -0.42
CA MET A 173 33.29 -1.37 -0.49
C MET A 173 33.47 -2.37 -1.63
N GLN A 174 33.90 -1.91 -2.82
CA GLN A 174 34.13 -2.81 -3.95
C GLN A 174 35.21 -3.86 -3.64
N ILE A 175 36.34 -3.46 -3.04
CA ILE A 175 37.41 -4.40 -2.64
C ILE A 175 36.85 -5.47 -1.69
N ARG A 176 36.13 -5.06 -0.63
CA ARG A 176 35.52 -5.99 0.33
C ARG A 176 34.47 -6.89 -0.29
N ILE A 177 33.71 -6.40 -1.27
CA ILE A 177 32.74 -7.21 -2.01
C ILE A 177 33.47 -8.28 -2.81
N ASP A 178 34.53 -7.92 -3.53
CA ASP A 178 35.30 -8.85 -4.35
C ASP A 178 35.96 -9.94 -3.47
N GLU A 179 36.50 -9.56 -2.30
CA GLU A 179 36.99 -10.50 -1.28
C GLU A 179 35.90 -11.46 -0.79
N LEU A 180 34.74 -10.94 -0.37
CA LEU A 180 33.64 -11.78 0.14
C LEU A 180 33.07 -12.71 -0.93
N ILE A 181 32.98 -12.29 -2.19
CA ILE A 181 32.53 -13.14 -3.29
C ILE A 181 33.58 -14.21 -3.59
N ALA A 182 34.88 -13.88 -3.54
CA ALA A 182 35.97 -14.83 -3.73
C ALA A 182 36.07 -15.87 -2.59
N GLU A 183 35.78 -15.47 -1.35
CA GLU A 183 35.71 -16.37 -0.18
C GLU A 183 34.46 -17.26 -0.23
N ARG A 184 33.31 -16.69 -0.63
CA ARG A 184 32.02 -17.38 -0.73
C ARG A 184 31.84 -18.17 -2.02
N ARG A 185 32.87 -18.91 -2.47
CA ARG A 185 32.77 -19.84 -3.61
C ARG A 185 31.60 -20.84 -3.52
N ASN A 186 30.94 -20.96 -2.35
CA ASN A 186 29.76 -21.79 -2.10
C ASN A 186 28.40 -21.05 -1.95
N THR A 187 28.27 -19.73 -2.14
CA THR A 187 26.93 -19.10 -2.03
C THR A 187 25.99 -19.34 -3.21
N GLY A 188 26.46 -19.97 -4.29
CA GLY A 188 25.66 -20.56 -5.37
C GLY A 188 24.82 -19.62 -6.24
N SER A 189 24.53 -18.39 -5.78
CA SER A 189 23.45 -17.55 -6.33
C SER A 189 23.91 -16.20 -6.94
N LEU A 190 25.14 -15.76 -6.69
CA LEU A 190 25.70 -14.48 -7.20
C LEU A 190 27.06 -14.70 -7.87
N SER A 191 27.27 -14.07 -9.03
CA SER A 191 28.55 -14.09 -9.76
C SER A 191 29.38 -12.83 -9.55
N CYS A 192 28.74 -11.65 -9.38
CA CYS A 192 29.43 -10.40 -9.10
C CYS A 192 28.46 -9.33 -8.59
N ILE A 193 28.99 -8.37 -7.82
CA ILE A 193 28.29 -7.15 -7.37
C ILE A 193 29.18 -5.96 -7.69
N SER A 194 28.59 -4.84 -8.11
CA SER A 194 29.30 -3.57 -8.32
C SER A 194 28.61 -2.43 -7.59
N VAL A 195 29.37 -1.66 -6.80
CA VAL A 195 28.85 -0.45 -6.14
C VAL A 195 29.02 0.73 -7.09
N LEU A 196 27.91 1.38 -7.43
CA LEU A 196 27.84 2.44 -8.43
C LEU A 196 27.90 3.83 -7.79
N GLY A 197 27.24 4.00 -6.64
CA GLY A 197 27.20 5.28 -5.94
C GLY A 197 26.68 5.16 -4.52
N ILE A 198 27.03 6.14 -3.69
CA ILE A 198 26.62 6.25 -2.29
C ILE A 198 26.21 7.70 -2.05
N GLU A 199 25.03 7.88 -1.46
CA GLU A 199 24.45 9.20 -1.23
C GLU A 199 23.98 9.33 0.20
N SER A 200 24.58 10.29 0.91
CA SER A 200 24.23 10.59 2.29
C SER A 200 22.96 11.43 2.35
N LEU A 201 21.99 10.96 3.10
CA LEU A 201 20.70 11.60 3.26
C LEU A 201 20.62 12.29 4.62
N ALA A 202 19.78 13.33 4.71
CA ALA A 202 19.52 13.99 5.98
C ALA A 202 19.04 12.97 7.03
N ALA A 203 19.51 13.10 8.27
CA ALA A 203 19.10 12.24 9.39
C ALA A 203 17.57 12.23 9.60
N SER A 204 16.93 13.36 9.31
CA SER A 204 15.47 13.55 9.35
C SER A 204 14.73 12.97 8.13
N SER A 205 15.44 12.53 7.09
CA SER A 205 14.77 11.91 5.94
C SER A 205 14.14 10.60 6.38
N ASN A 206 12.88 10.36 6.02
CA ASN A 206 12.22 9.07 6.24
C ASN A 206 12.49 8.08 5.09
N PHE A 207 13.64 8.21 4.44
CA PHE A 207 13.94 7.44 3.23
C PHE A 207 13.85 5.94 3.47
N HIS A 208 13.07 5.29 2.60
CA HIS A 208 12.83 3.86 2.56
C HIS A 208 12.82 3.42 1.10
N ALA A 209 13.87 2.74 0.65
CA ALA A 209 14.08 2.44 -0.77
C ALA A 209 12.90 1.67 -1.41
N GLU A 210 12.25 0.77 -0.67
CA GLU A 210 11.06 0.08 -1.18
C GLU A 210 9.82 0.99 -1.30
N LYS A 211 9.42 1.68 -0.22
CA LYS A 211 8.21 2.51 -0.16
C LYS A 211 8.31 3.76 -1.03
N ASP A 212 9.48 4.40 -1.04
CA ASP A 212 9.71 5.65 -1.77
C ASP A 212 10.02 5.42 -3.25
N CYS A 213 10.27 4.17 -3.68
CA CYS A 213 10.47 3.84 -5.08
C CYS A 213 9.14 3.92 -5.86
N THR A 214 8.98 5.05 -6.53
CA THR A 214 7.80 5.45 -7.31
C THR A 214 7.71 4.81 -8.69
N GLN A 215 8.85 4.49 -9.32
CA GLN A 215 8.89 3.75 -10.58
C GLN A 215 10.02 2.74 -10.59
N ARG A 216 9.79 1.63 -11.28
CA ARG A 216 10.78 0.59 -11.57
C ARG A 216 10.92 0.47 -13.07
N ALA A 217 12.13 0.21 -13.53
CA ALA A 217 12.41 -0.11 -14.92
C ALA A 217 13.12 -1.46 -14.99
N TYR A 218 12.68 -2.30 -15.91
CA TYR A 218 13.35 -3.53 -16.29
C TYR A 218 13.85 -3.39 -17.72
N GLN A 219 14.99 -4.02 -17.99
CA GLN A 219 15.49 -4.19 -19.34
C GLN A 219 15.54 -5.66 -19.70
N TYR A 220 15.29 -5.93 -20.98
CA TYR A 220 15.30 -7.28 -21.55
C TYR A 220 16.14 -7.27 -22.82
N LEU A 221 17.06 -8.22 -22.94
CA LEU A 221 17.87 -8.41 -24.15
C LEU A 221 17.12 -9.36 -25.09
N VAL A 222 16.58 -8.84 -26.18
CA VAL A 222 15.83 -9.63 -27.17
C VAL A 222 16.76 -10.01 -28.32
N PRO A 223 17.09 -11.29 -28.53
CA PRO A 223 17.83 -11.72 -29.72
C PRO A 223 17.13 -11.25 -30.99
N VAL A 224 17.88 -10.71 -31.96
CA VAL A 224 17.29 -10.14 -33.17
C VAL A 224 16.53 -11.20 -33.97
N HIS A 225 17.01 -12.45 -33.99
CA HIS A 225 16.33 -13.56 -34.66
C HIS A 225 14.95 -13.92 -34.08
N TRP A 226 14.58 -13.42 -32.89
CA TRP A 226 13.21 -13.53 -32.37
C TRP A 226 12.23 -12.60 -33.09
N ILE A 227 12.71 -11.49 -33.61
CA ILE A 227 11.91 -10.44 -34.26
C ILE A 227 12.00 -10.58 -35.78
N ASP A 228 13.20 -10.91 -36.28
CA ASP A 228 13.49 -10.96 -37.71
C ASP A 228 14.60 -11.97 -38.01
N LYS A 229 14.31 -12.94 -38.88
CA LYS A 229 15.28 -13.94 -39.34
C LYS A 229 16.16 -13.43 -40.48
N SER A 230 15.88 -12.25 -41.04
CA SER A 230 16.66 -11.68 -42.13
C SER A 230 18.07 -11.27 -41.67
N THR A 231 19.02 -11.37 -42.59
CA THR A 231 20.38 -10.85 -42.41
C THR A 231 20.40 -9.32 -42.38
N ASP A 232 19.47 -8.67 -43.10
CA ASP A 232 19.40 -7.21 -43.24
C ASP A 232 19.33 -6.48 -41.89
N THR A 233 18.46 -6.93 -40.99
CA THR A 233 18.32 -6.31 -39.66
C THR A 233 19.57 -6.50 -38.82
N ARG A 234 20.19 -7.68 -38.90
CA ARG A 234 21.43 -8.00 -38.19
C ARG A 234 22.57 -7.11 -38.69
N GLU A 235 22.78 -7.05 -40.00
CA GLU A 235 23.78 -6.19 -40.64
C GLU A 235 23.55 -4.71 -40.32
N TRP A 236 22.29 -4.27 -40.33
CA TRP A 236 21.95 -2.90 -39.97
C TRP A 236 22.37 -2.57 -38.53
N ILE A 237 22.10 -3.47 -37.57
CA ILE A 237 22.51 -3.28 -36.17
C ILE A 237 24.05 -3.30 -36.04
N HIS A 238 24.74 -4.22 -36.71
CA HIS A 238 26.21 -4.23 -36.72
C HIS A 238 26.78 -2.92 -37.27
N SER A 239 26.21 -2.40 -38.36
CA SER A 239 26.65 -1.14 -38.96
C SER A 239 26.45 0.04 -38.00
N LYS A 240 25.30 0.12 -37.31
CA LYS A 240 25.03 1.15 -36.30
C LYS A 240 25.97 1.08 -35.11
N LEU A 241 26.35 -0.11 -34.64
CA LEU A 241 27.24 -0.24 -33.49
C LEU A 241 28.70 0.11 -33.84
N ARG A 242 29.19 -0.26 -35.03
CA ARG A 242 30.56 0.08 -35.52
C ARG A 242 30.80 1.59 -35.69
N VAL A 243 29.79 2.34 -36.13
CA VAL A 243 29.92 3.80 -36.28
C VAL A 243 30.22 4.48 -34.95
N THR A 244 29.71 3.92 -33.84
CA THR A 244 29.90 4.50 -32.51
C THR A 244 31.32 4.36 -31.99
N THR A 245 32.11 3.41 -32.50
CA THR A 245 33.48 3.15 -32.03
C THR A 245 34.55 3.87 -32.85
N ASP A 246 34.35 4.04 -34.17
CA ASP A 246 35.44 4.41 -35.08
C ASP A 246 35.42 5.88 -35.56
N GLY A 247 34.46 6.68 -35.09
CA GLY A 247 34.50 8.15 -35.11
C GLY A 247 34.52 8.90 -36.45
N GLN A 248 34.80 8.29 -37.61
CA GLN A 248 35.06 9.06 -38.85
C GLN A 248 34.66 8.43 -40.21
N GLN A 249 33.75 7.45 -40.29
CA GLN A 249 33.21 7.01 -41.59
C GLN A 249 31.76 7.48 -41.83
N GLU A 250 31.55 8.23 -42.92
CA GLU A 250 30.22 8.52 -43.48
C GLU A 250 29.55 7.21 -43.91
N VAL A 251 28.78 6.62 -43.01
CA VAL A 251 27.96 5.46 -43.34
C VAL A 251 26.75 5.94 -44.13
N GLN A 252 26.56 5.39 -45.33
CA GLN A 252 25.32 5.53 -46.11
C GLN A 252 24.13 5.25 -45.19
N ASP A 253 23.24 6.23 -45.02
CA ASP A 253 22.09 6.14 -44.11
C ASP A 253 21.09 5.10 -44.62
N ARG A 254 21.34 3.83 -44.28
CA ARG A 254 20.39 2.75 -44.50
C ARG A 254 19.19 2.99 -43.59
N GLY A 255 18.01 3.13 -44.18
CA GLY A 255 16.76 3.26 -43.45
C GLY A 255 16.58 2.14 -42.42
N THR A 256 15.88 2.42 -41.32
CA THR A 256 15.62 1.41 -40.28
C THR A 256 14.85 0.23 -40.86
N PRO A 257 15.27 -1.03 -40.61
CA PRO A 257 14.56 -2.22 -41.08
C PRO A 257 13.08 -2.21 -40.70
N SER A 258 12.23 -2.68 -41.62
CA SER A 258 10.77 -2.68 -41.45
C SER A 258 10.31 -3.51 -40.24
N SER A 259 11.01 -4.61 -39.96
CA SER A 259 10.80 -5.47 -38.78
C SER A 259 11.04 -4.72 -37.47
N LEU A 260 12.11 -3.92 -37.36
CA LEU A 260 12.37 -3.07 -36.19
C LEU A 260 11.34 -1.94 -36.06
N ILE A 261 10.88 -1.35 -37.17
CA ILE A 261 9.80 -0.36 -37.14
C ILE A 261 8.51 -0.99 -36.60
N LYS A 262 8.16 -2.20 -37.08
CA LYS A 262 7.00 -2.96 -36.62
C LYS A 262 7.13 -3.33 -35.14
N PHE A 263 8.30 -3.81 -34.70
CA PHE A 263 8.56 -4.14 -33.30
C PHE A 263 8.46 -2.90 -32.40
N LYS A 264 9.02 -1.76 -32.83
CA LYS A 264 8.90 -0.48 -32.12
C LYS A 264 7.45 -0.03 -31.95
N LYS A 265 6.62 -0.17 -33.00
CA LYS A 265 5.17 0.09 -32.91
C LYS A 265 4.46 -0.89 -31.97
N THR A 266 4.87 -2.15 -32.00
CA THR A 266 4.31 -3.21 -31.14
C THR A 266 4.61 -2.95 -29.67
N LEU A 267 5.83 -2.55 -29.31
CA LEU A 267 6.21 -2.18 -27.93
C LEU A 267 5.26 -1.12 -27.33
N LYS A 268 4.79 -0.16 -28.15
CA LYS A 268 3.86 0.88 -27.70
C LYS A 268 2.49 0.36 -27.26
N LEU A 269 2.07 -0.83 -27.71
CA LEU A 269 0.81 -1.44 -27.30
C LEU A 269 0.78 -1.76 -25.79
N ALA A 270 1.95 -1.96 -25.17
CA ALA A 270 2.07 -2.23 -23.75
C ALA A 270 2.01 -0.99 -22.86
N GLU A 271 2.17 0.21 -23.40
CA GLU A 271 2.07 1.44 -22.62
C GLU A 271 0.62 1.67 -22.17
N SER A 272 0.44 2.12 -20.93
CA SER A 272 -0.84 2.62 -20.45
C SER A 272 -1.24 3.86 -21.27
N ARG A 273 -2.53 3.95 -21.65
CA ARG A 273 -3.08 5.12 -22.34
C ARG A 273 -3.10 6.34 -21.43
N ASP A 274 -3.04 7.52 -22.04
CA ASP A 274 -3.20 8.79 -21.32
C ASP A 274 -4.69 9.08 -21.12
N VAL A 275 -5.15 9.06 -19.87
CA VAL A 275 -6.54 9.29 -19.46
C VAL A 275 -7.01 10.70 -19.85
N THR A 276 -6.09 11.66 -19.99
CA THR A 276 -6.44 13.03 -20.40
C THR A 276 -6.75 13.16 -21.89
N GLN A 277 -6.33 12.18 -22.71
CA GLN A 277 -6.55 12.18 -24.16
C GLN A 277 -7.75 11.32 -24.58
N ILE A 278 -8.34 10.56 -23.68
CA ILE A 278 -9.45 9.66 -24.00
C ILE A 278 -10.74 10.48 -24.02
N SER A 279 -11.39 10.55 -25.20
CA SER A 279 -12.72 11.15 -25.32
C SER A 279 -13.73 10.39 -24.45
N SER A 280 -14.66 11.11 -23.82
CA SER A 280 -15.63 10.61 -22.83
C SER A 280 -16.56 9.48 -23.30
N SER A 281 -16.45 9.02 -24.55
CA SER A 281 -17.24 7.96 -25.18
C SER A 281 -16.62 6.56 -25.10
N SER A 282 -15.34 6.43 -24.75
CA SER A 282 -14.65 5.14 -24.63
C SER A 282 -14.74 4.59 -23.21
N ALA A 283 -14.87 3.27 -23.07
CA ALA A 283 -15.05 2.51 -21.83
C ALA A 283 -14.30 3.07 -20.59
N ALA A 284 -14.93 2.95 -19.43
CA ALA A 284 -14.54 3.60 -18.19
C ALA A 284 -13.07 3.40 -17.81
N VAL A 285 -12.29 4.46 -18.05
CA VAL A 285 -10.86 4.50 -17.75
C VAL A 285 -10.66 4.61 -16.25
N VAL A 286 -9.98 3.63 -15.64
CA VAL A 286 -9.57 3.71 -14.24
C VAL A 286 -8.35 4.62 -14.16
N SER A 287 -8.55 5.84 -13.64
CA SER A 287 -7.46 6.77 -13.38
C SER A 287 -6.49 6.21 -12.32
N SER A 288 -5.26 6.74 -12.29
CA SER A 288 -4.23 6.38 -11.30
C SER A 288 -4.12 7.45 -10.18
N PRO A 289 -5.17 7.74 -9.38
CA PRO A 289 -5.08 8.76 -8.35
C PRO A 289 -4.06 8.37 -7.28
N GLY A 290 -3.16 9.29 -6.92
CA GLY A 290 -2.07 9.03 -5.95
C GLY A 290 -0.78 8.47 -6.55
N ARG A 291 -0.64 8.41 -7.89
CA ARG A 291 0.64 8.13 -8.57
C ARG A 291 1.31 9.42 -9.03
N TYR A 292 2.62 9.39 -9.32
CA TYR A 292 3.46 10.59 -9.45
C TYR A 292 3.99 10.82 -10.87
N GLY A 293 4.43 12.03 -11.18
CA GLY A 293 4.98 12.36 -12.50
C GLY A 293 3.95 12.19 -13.62
N LEU A 294 4.33 11.59 -14.74
CA LEU A 294 3.39 11.32 -15.83
C LEU A 294 2.40 10.18 -15.51
N LEU A 295 2.65 9.36 -14.47
CA LEU A 295 1.83 8.18 -14.18
C LEU A 295 0.41 8.51 -13.73
N TRP A 296 0.16 9.65 -13.09
CA TRP A 296 -1.22 9.98 -12.67
C TRP A 296 -2.14 10.22 -13.87
N LYS A 297 -1.56 10.62 -15.02
CA LYS A 297 -2.26 10.78 -16.30
C LYS A 297 -2.47 9.46 -17.01
N LYS A 298 -1.90 8.37 -16.54
CA LYS A 298 -1.91 7.07 -17.22
C LYS A 298 -2.98 6.15 -16.63
N GLU A 299 -3.64 5.37 -17.49
CA GLU A 299 -4.64 4.40 -17.07
C GLU A 299 -4.01 3.23 -16.28
N ARG A 300 -4.75 2.68 -15.31
CA ARG A 300 -4.41 1.40 -14.69
C ARG A 300 -5.05 0.26 -15.47
N ARG A 301 -4.26 -0.78 -15.77
CA ARG A 301 -4.73 -2.00 -16.44
C ARG A 301 -4.56 -3.19 -15.51
N SER A 302 -5.44 -4.19 -15.64
CA SER A 302 -5.37 -5.40 -14.82
C SER A 302 -4.42 -6.41 -15.45
N PHE A 303 -3.24 -6.60 -14.89
CA PHE A 303 -2.21 -7.50 -15.40
C PHE A 303 -2.26 -8.90 -14.75
N HIS A 304 -3.44 -9.35 -14.30
CA HIS A 304 -3.62 -10.67 -13.68
C HIS A 304 -3.23 -11.83 -14.60
N ASN A 305 -3.50 -11.76 -15.91
CA ASN A 305 -3.05 -12.79 -16.86
C ASN A 305 -1.54 -12.72 -17.13
N PHE A 306 -0.89 -11.63 -16.74
CA PHE A 306 0.55 -11.40 -16.89
C PHE A 306 1.28 -11.56 -15.56
N CYS A 307 0.86 -12.48 -14.70
CA CYS A 307 1.61 -12.76 -13.47
C CYS A 307 1.99 -14.23 -13.37
N ASP A 308 2.82 -14.54 -12.38
CA ASP A 308 3.11 -15.91 -12.00
C ASP A 308 1.81 -16.65 -11.61
N PRO A 309 1.45 -17.77 -12.28
CA PRO A 309 0.26 -18.53 -11.93
C PRO A 309 0.25 -19.03 -10.48
N SER A 310 1.42 -19.21 -9.85
CA SER A 310 1.51 -19.61 -8.44
C SER A 310 0.95 -18.56 -7.48
N LEU A 311 0.98 -17.27 -7.87
CA LEU A 311 0.30 -16.17 -7.15
C LEU A 311 -1.23 -16.33 -7.16
N GLY A 312 -1.75 -17.21 -8.00
CA GLY A 312 -3.14 -17.60 -7.94
C GLY A 312 -3.52 -18.13 -6.56
N SER A 313 -2.73 -19.06 -6.02
CA SER A 313 -3.07 -19.83 -4.82
C SER A 313 -3.37 -19.08 -3.51
N GLY A 314 -3.24 -17.74 -3.49
CA GLY A 314 -3.62 -16.87 -2.38
C GLY A 314 -4.40 -15.60 -2.79
N SER A 315 -5.17 -15.62 -3.88
CA SER A 315 -5.86 -14.42 -4.40
C SER A 315 -4.96 -13.28 -4.88
N MET A 316 -3.66 -13.53 -5.02
CA MET A 316 -2.67 -12.49 -5.33
C MET A 316 -2.68 -12.10 -6.81
N ALA A 317 -3.05 -13.05 -7.66
CA ALA A 317 -3.21 -12.89 -9.10
C ALA A 317 -4.63 -12.44 -9.54
N SER A 318 -5.57 -12.15 -8.64
CA SER A 318 -6.95 -11.85 -9.07
C SER A 318 -7.10 -10.44 -9.66
N PRO A 319 -7.92 -10.23 -10.71
CA PRO A 319 -8.36 -8.91 -11.13
C PRO A 319 -9.02 -8.08 -10.02
N SER A 320 -9.49 -8.66 -8.92
CA SER A 320 -10.00 -7.89 -7.78
C SER A 320 -8.91 -7.39 -6.83
N ASN A 321 -7.70 -7.95 -6.93
CA ASN A 321 -6.57 -7.57 -6.12
C ASN A 321 -5.95 -6.29 -6.69
N GLU A 322 -5.89 -5.22 -5.91
CA GLU A 322 -5.29 -3.96 -6.36
C GLU A 322 -3.82 -4.13 -6.83
N ASN A 323 -3.15 -5.19 -6.41
CA ASN A 323 -1.76 -5.45 -6.77
C ASN A 323 -1.54 -5.93 -8.22
N VAL A 324 -2.57 -6.38 -8.94
CA VAL A 324 -2.42 -6.65 -10.37
C VAL A 324 -2.74 -5.43 -11.23
N TRP A 325 -3.36 -4.40 -10.65
CA TRP A 325 -3.66 -3.16 -11.37
C TRP A 325 -2.43 -2.29 -11.43
N ARG A 326 -1.74 -2.29 -12.58
CA ARG A 326 -0.47 -1.59 -12.77
C ARG A 326 -0.55 -0.61 -13.91
N THR A 327 0.41 0.30 -13.91
CA THR A 327 0.55 1.33 -14.92
C THR A 327 1.91 1.20 -15.57
N ILE A 328 1.91 1.00 -16.89
CA ILE A 328 3.13 0.97 -17.69
C ILE A 328 3.32 2.35 -18.28
N ASP A 329 4.29 3.10 -17.75
CA ASP A 329 4.64 4.43 -18.24
C ASP A 329 5.23 4.35 -19.66
N ARG A 330 6.14 3.39 -19.86
CA ARG A 330 6.95 3.31 -21.06
C ARG A 330 7.34 1.88 -21.40
N CYS A 331 7.25 1.53 -22.68
CA CYS A 331 7.77 0.30 -23.26
C CYS A 331 8.41 0.65 -24.61
N ARG A 332 9.74 0.60 -24.68
CA ARG A 332 10.49 1.09 -25.86
C ARG A 332 11.75 0.29 -26.16
N LEU A 333 12.19 0.39 -27.41
CA LEU A 333 13.55 0.05 -27.80
C LEU A 333 14.50 1.09 -27.17
N HIS A 334 15.45 0.61 -26.38
CA HIS A 334 16.40 1.42 -25.61
C HIS A 334 17.75 1.54 -26.30
N SER A 335 18.37 0.41 -26.66
CA SER A 335 19.70 0.34 -27.29
C SER A 335 19.90 -0.99 -28.00
N PHE A 336 21.10 -1.23 -28.54
CA PHE A 336 21.53 -2.49 -29.13
C PHE A 336 22.81 -2.98 -28.45
N VAL A 337 23.02 -4.30 -28.45
CA VAL A 337 24.22 -4.97 -27.90
C VAL A 337 24.59 -6.12 -28.83
N ILE A 338 25.87 -6.45 -28.93
CA ILE A 338 26.35 -7.63 -29.68
C ILE A 338 26.99 -8.61 -28.70
N ASP A 339 26.70 -9.90 -28.87
CA ASP A 339 27.42 -10.97 -28.19
C ASP A 339 28.73 -11.30 -28.93
N GLU A 340 29.77 -10.51 -28.64
CA GLU A 340 31.10 -10.68 -29.24
C GLU A 340 31.75 -12.03 -28.93
N MET A 341 31.31 -12.73 -27.86
CA MET A 341 32.02 -13.89 -27.33
C MET A 341 31.56 -15.23 -27.93
N ASN A 342 30.29 -15.37 -28.33
CA ASN A 342 29.77 -16.68 -28.77
C ASN A 342 29.39 -16.75 -30.26
N SER A 343 28.79 -15.70 -30.82
CA SER A 343 28.13 -15.80 -32.13
C SER A 343 28.11 -14.51 -32.94
N ASN A 344 28.59 -13.39 -32.36
CA ASN A 344 28.37 -12.06 -32.90
C ASN A 344 26.88 -11.79 -33.16
N GLU A 345 25.99 -12.41 -32.38
CA GLU A 345 24.53 -12.22 -32.49
C GLU A 345 24.16 -10.84 -31.93
N PRO A 346 23.42 -10.01 -32.69
CA PRO A 346 22.91 -8.76 -32.19
C PRO A 346 21.65 -8.96 -31.34
N PHE A 347 21.52 -8.14 -30.30
CA PHE A 347 20.38 -8.08 -29.38
C PHE A 347 19.80 -6.67 -29.37
N VAL A 348 18.47 -6.61 -29.29
CA VAL A 348 17.71 -5.39 -29.04
C VAL A 348 17.47 -5.28 -27.54
N VAL A 349 17.93 -4.19 -26.92
CA VAL A 349 17.62 -3.90 -25.52
C VAL A 349 16.29 -3.16 -25.48
N ILE A 350 15.29 -3.74 -24.84
CA ILE A 350 14.01 -3.07 -24.56
C ILE A 350 13.96 -2.62 -23.11
N GLU A 351 13.34 -1.48 -22.85
CA GLU A 351 13.07 -0.95 -21.51
C GLU A 351 11.57 -0.94 -21.26
N ILE A 352 11.14 -1.52 -20.13
CA ILE A 352 9.76 -1.47 -19.63
C ILE A 352 9.78 -0.77 -18.28
N ARG A 353 9.03 0.32 -18.15
CA ARG A 353 8.96 1.17 -16.95
C ARG A 353 7.52 1.32 -16.47
N GLY A 354 7.31 1.20 -15.17
CA GLY A 354 5.99 1.30 -14.55
C GLY A 354 6.05 1.62 -13.05
N ASP A 355 4.88 1.74 -12.41
CA ASP A 355 4.74 2.01 -10.98
C ASP A 355 5.13 0.82 -10.08
N GLY A 356 5.15 -0.36 -10.69
CA GLY A 356 5.61 -1.63 -10.14
C GLY A 356 5.25 -2.75 -11.10
N PHE A 357 5.81 -3.94 -10.89
CA PHE A 357 5.48 -5.10 -11.70
C PHE A 357 5.16 -6.28 -10.79
N VAL A 358 4.19 -7.09 -11.19
CA VAL A 358 3.97 -8.39 -10.56
C VAL A 358 4.99 -9.41 -11.08
N ALA A 359 5.27 -10.47 -10.32
CA ALA A 359 6.20 -11.52 -10.72
C ALA A 359 5.84 -12.07 -12.12
N GLN A 360 6.84 -12.29 -12.97
CA GLN A 360 6.71 -12.70 -14.39
C GLN A 360 6.05 -11.68 -15.34
N GLN A 361 5.55 -10.52 -14.88
CA GLN A 361 4.83 -9.57 -15.73
C GLN A 361 5.65 -9.05 -16.89
N VAL A 362 6.86 -8.61 -16.62
CA VAL A 362 7.77 -8.09 -17.65
C VAL A 362 8.03 -9.17 -18.70
N ARG A 363 8.40 -10.38 -18.29
CA ARG A 363 8.68 -11.51 -19.21
C ARG A 363 7.49 -11.90 -20.06
N ARG A 364 6.28 -11.90 -19.48
CA ARG A 364 5.04 -12.24 -20.18
C ARG A 364 4.66 -11.17 -21.20
N ILE A 365 4.87 -9.90 -20.86
CA ILE A 365 4.73 -8.79 -21.81
C ILE A 365 5.73 -8.94 -22.96
N VAL A 366 7.00 -9.22 -22.67
CA VAL A 366 8.04 -9.38 -23.72
C VAL A 366 7.68 -10.50 -24.70
N ALA A 367 7.35 -11.70 -24.22
CA ALA A 367 6.97 -12.81 -25.09
C ALA A 367 5.73 -12.51 -25.93
N THR A 368 4.75 -11.83 -25.33
CA THR A 368 3.54 -11.40 -26.03
C THR A 368 3.87 -10.42 -27.16
N LEU A 369 4.74 -9.45 -26.91
CA LEU A 369 5.12 -8.44 -27.90
C LEU A 369 5.94 -9.04 -29.05
N VAL A 370 6.80 -10.03 -28.76
CA VAL A 370 7.50 -10.83 -29.78
C VAL A 370 6.51 -11.61 -30.63
N ALA A 371 5.52 -12.25 -30.02
CA ALA A 371 4.49 -12.99 -30.75
C ALA A 371 3.62 -12.07 -31.63
N ILE A 372 3.26 -10.87 -31.13
CA ILE A 372 2.50 -9.89 -31.92
C ILE A 372 3.35 -9.34 -33.08
N SER A 373 4.63 -9.04 -32.86
CA SER A 373 5.47 -8.48 -33.94
C SER A 373 5.70 -9.45 -35.08
N ASN A 374 5.62 -10.76 -34.81
CA ASN A 374 5.71 -11.83 -35.81
C ASN A 374 4.34 -12.31 -36.33
N ASP A 375 3.24 -11.62 -35.99
CA ASP A 375 1.86 -12.00 -36.36
C ASP A 375 1.41 -13.38 -35.83
N TRP A 376 2.07 -13.90 -34.80
CA TRP A 376 1.64 -15.13 -34.12
C TRP A 376 0.47 -14.87 -33.18
N LEU A 377 0.37 -13.66 -32.63
CA LEU A 377 -0.79 -13.20 -31.86
C LEU A 377 -1.37 -11.91 -32.48
N PRO A 378 -2.69 -11.67 -32.35
CA PRO A 378 -3.31 -10.47 -32.90
C PRO A 378 -2.88 -9.21 -32.14
N VAL A 379 -2.83 -8.07 -32.84
CA VAL A 379 -2.44 -6.76 -32.30
C VAL A 379 -3.29 -6.35 -31.07
N GLY A 380 -4.57 -6.73 -31.05
CA GLY A 380 -5.51 -6.46 -29.94
C GLY A 380 -5.42 -7.43 -28.76
N PHE A 381 -4.48 -8.39 -28.76
CA PHE A 381 -4.38 -9.39 -27.70
C PHE A 381 -4.09 -8.77 -26.33
N LEU A 382 -3.15 -7.82 -26.24
CA LEU A 382 -2.80 -7.21 -24.96
C LEU A 382 -3.98 -6.44 -24.33
N ASP A 383 -4.77 -5.76 -25.16
CA ASP A 383 -6.01 -5.10 -24.75
C ASP A 383 -7.01 -6.12 -24.19
N SER A 384 -7.15 -7.26 -24.85
CA SER A 384 -8.04 -8.34 -24.39
C SER A 384 -7.54 -8.96 -23.08
N ALA A 385 -6.27 -9.34 -23.02
CA ALA A 385 -5.67 -10.02 -21.88
C ALA A 385 -5.52 -9.15 -20.62
N THR A 386 -5.68 -7.83 -20.74
CA THR A 386 -5.66 -6.90 -19.58
C THR A 386 -7.06 -6.50 -19.10
N ARG A 387 -8.12 -7.06 -19.71
CA ARG A 387 -9.49 -6.89 -19.23
C ARG A 387 -9.75 -7.77 -18.02
N ALA A 388 -10.33 -7.20 -16.96
CA ALA A 388 -10.58 -7.89 -15.70
C ALA A 388 -11.57 -9.07 -15.79
N ASP A 389 -12.34 -9.18 -16.88
CA ASP A 389 -13.34 -10.23 -17.09
C ASP A 389 -12.85 -11.41 -17.95
N ILE A 390 -11.62 -11.35 -18.45
CA ILE A 390 -10.99 -12.37 -19.29
C ILE A 390 -9.89 -13.07 -18.51
N THR A 391 -9.95 -14.39 -18.39
CA THR A 391 -8.75 -15.20 -18.08
C THR A 391 -8.25 -15.81 -19.37
N ILE A 392 -6.94 -15.67 -19.60
CA ILE A 392 -6.28 -16.24 -20.77
C ILE A 392 -4.82 -16.53 -20.45
N GLU A 393 -4.30 -17.59 -21.05
CA GLU A 393 -2.87 -17.85 -20.98
C GLU A 393 -2.07 -16.70 -21.64
N THR A 394 -0.97 -16.31 -21.01
CA THR A 394 0.05 -15.46 -21.66
C THR A 394 1.34 -16.23 -21.87
N PRO A 395 2.04 -16.03 -23.00
CA PRO A 395 3.35 -16.63 -23.22
C PRO A 395 4.36 -16.01 -22.22
N ILE A 396 5.41 -16.74 -21.87
CA ILE A 396 6.45 -16.29 -20.92
C ILE A 396 7.83 -16.37 -21.59
N ALA A 397 8.59 -15.27 -21.55
CA ALA A 397 9.95 -15.22 -22.09
C ALA A 397 10.96 -15.84 -21.10
N PRO A 398 12.13 -16.31 -21.54
CA PRO A 398 13.25 -16.73 -20.68
C PRO A 398 13.60 -15.68 -19.61
N ALA A 399 14.03 -16.10 -18.42
CA ALA A 399 14.28 -15.18 -17.30
C ALA A 399 15.66 -14.53 -17.38
N GLU A 400 16.62 -15.24 -17.95
CA GLU A 400 18.05 -14.96 -17.91
C GLU A 400 18.44 -13.68 -18.64
N LEU A 401 17.65 -13.28 -19.64
CA LEU A 401 17.86 -12.09 -20.45
C LEU A 401 17.25 -10.82 -19.83
N MET A 402 16.55 -10.96 -18.71
CA MET A 402 15.92 -9.86 -17.97
C MET A 402 16.78 -9.41 -16.80
N TYR A 403 16.87 -8.09 -16.59
CA TYR A 403 17.47 -7.52 -15.40
C TYR A 403 16.73 -6.25 -14.95
N PHE A 404 16.75 -6.01 -13.64
CA PHE A 404 16.28 -4.77 -13.05
C PHE A 404 17.19 -3.63 -13.49
N SER A 405 16.66 -2.65 -14.20
CA SER A 405 17.47 -1.57 -14.80
C SER A 405 17.67 -0.41 -13.82
N SER A 406 16.59 0.12 -13.25
CA SER A 406 16.66 1.27 -12.35
C SER A 406 15.40 1.48 -11.50
N ALA A 407 15.57 2.19 -10.39
CA ALA A 407 14.52 2.74 -9.52
C ALA A 407 14.45 4.27 -9.66
N ARG A 408 13.25 4.86 -9.49
CA ARG A 408 13.06 6.33 -9.41
C ARG A 408 12.40 6.72 -8.08
N PHE A 409 12.92 7.79 -7.49
CA PHE A 409 12.50 8.32 -6.19
C PHE A 409 12.01 9.76 -6.35
N HIS A 410 10.93 9.95 -7.11
CA HIS A 410 10.46 11.29 -7.50
C HIS A 410 10.38 12.29 -6.33
N PHE A 411 9.97 11.86 -5.14
CA PHE A 411 9.90 12.75 -3.98
C PHE A 411 11.25 13.22 -3.46
N LEU A 412 12.21 12.31 -3.42
CA LEU A 412 13.54 12.64 -2.98
C LEU A 412 14.25 13.49 -4.03
N ASP A 413 14.05 13.16 -5.32
CA ASP A 413 14.55 13.94 -6.46
C ASP A 413 14.01 15.39 -6.47
N LEU A 414 12.88 15.67 -5.81
CA LEU A 414 12.30 17.02 -5.69
C LEU A 414 12.83 17.82 -4.51
N ILE A 415 13.38 17.14 -3.49
CA ILE A 415 13.96 17.77 -2.29
C ILE A 415 15.47 17.97 -2.49
N LEU A 416 16.10 17.09 -3.28
CA LEU A 416 17.50 17.18 -3.62
C LEU A 416 17.73 18.16 -4.80
N PRO A 417 18.87 18.86 -4.84
CA PRO A 417 19.20 19.77 -5.95
C PRO A 417 19.41 19.04 -7.29
N SER A 418 19.62 17.73 -7.26
CA SER A 418 19.73 16.83 -8.42
C SER A 418 19.03 15.51 -8.11
N SER A 419 18.78 14.66 -9.10
CA SER A 419 18.26 13.33 -8.81
C SER A 419 19.24 12.54 -7.93
N LEU A 420 18.70 11.60 -7.15
CA LEU A 420 19.43 10.92 -6.08
C LEU A 420 20.83 10.46 -6.48
N PHE A 421 21.03 9.94 -7.71
CA PHE A 421 22.33 9.42 -8.18
C PHE A 421 22.83 10.10 -9.47
N GLU A 422 22.58 11.40 -9.66
CA GLU A 422 22.97 12.14 -10.89
C GLU A 422 24.45 12.60 -10.91
N THR A 423 25.33 11.93 -10.17
CA THR A 423 26.74 12.30 -10.14
C THR A 423 27.49 11.77 -11.36
N LYS A 424 28.44 12.56 -11.90
CA LYS A 424 29.29 12.16 -13.05
C LYS A 424 30.00 10.82 -12.80
N PHE A 425 30.43 10.59 -11.56
CA PHE A 425 31.07 9.35 -11.13
C PHE A 425 30.16 8.12 -11.26
N ALA A 426 28.89 8.23 -10.85
CA ALA A 426 27.90 7.16 -10.99
C ALA A 426 27.62 6.85 -12.47
N TYR A 427 27.68 7.85 -13.35
CA TYR A 427 27.49 7.67 -14.79
C TYR A 427 28.60 6.82 -15.43
N ASP A 428 29.87 7.17 -15.18
CA ASP A 428 31.02 6.48 -15.79
C ASP A 428 31.13 5.02 -15.32
N ARG A 429 30.97 4.76 -14.01
CA ARG A 429 30.89 3.40 -13.47
C ARG A 429 29.65 2.65 -13.95
N GLY A 430 28.51 3.32 -14.04
CA GLY A 430 27.28 2.73 -14.54
C GLY A 430 27.40 2.25 -15.99
N SER A 431 28.14 2.98 -16.83
CA SER A 431 28.39 2.60 -18.23
C SER A 431 29.30 1.37 -18.34
N SER A 432 30.45 1.37 -17.66
CA SER A 432 31.37 0.22 -17.68
C SER A 432 30.74 -1.04 -17.06
N TRP A 433 30.01 -0.87 -15.96
CA TRP A 433 29.24 -1.94 -15.34
C TRP A 433 28.15 -2.48 -16.26
N ARG A 434 27.43 -1.61 -17.00
CA ARG A 434 26.41 -2.04 -17.97
C ARG A 434 27.00 -2.99 -19.00
N THR A 435 28.12 -2.62 -19.62
CA THR A 435 28.81 -3.47 -20.59
C THR A 435 29.22 -4.80 -19.95
N SER A 436 29.82 -4.76 -18.75
CA SER A 436 30.19 -5.98 -18.00
C SER A 436 29.00 -6.89 -17.71
N LEU A 437 27.87 -6.31 -17.27
CA LEU A 437 26.65 -7.03 -16.96
C LEU A 437 26.07 -7.67 -18.21
N HIS A 438 25.99 -6.93 -19.33
CA HIS A 438 25.54 -7.46 -20.61
C HIS A 438 26.39 -8.65 -21.06
N SER A 439 27.72 -8.52 -21.05
CA SER A 439 28.61 -9.63 -21.41
C SER A 439 28.42 -10.85 -20.51
N LYS A 440 28.17 -10.67 -19.21
CA LYS A 440 27.91 -11.77 -18.27
C LYS A 440 26.56 -12.43 -18.50
N VAL A 441 25.50 -11.64 -18.71
CA VAL A 441 24.17 -12.14 -19.05
C VAL A 441 24.20 -12.92 -20.37
N LEU A 442 24.84 -12.37 -21.39
CA LEU A 442 24.97 -13.02 -22.71
C LEU A 442 25.84 -14.26 -22.66
N ARG A 443 26.93 -14.27 -21.88
CA ARG A 443 27.75 -15.49 -21.67
C ARG A 443 26.94 -16.62 -21.03
N ARG A 444 26.09 -16.30 -20.04
CA ARG A 444 25.18 -17.28 -19.42
C ARG A 444 24.16 -17.79 -20.42
N TRP A 445 23.65 -16.90 -21.27
CA TRP A 445 22.69 -17.24 -22.31
C TRP A 445 23.27 -18.08 -23.44
N GLY A 446 24.51 -17.82 -23.88
CA GLY A 446 25.14 -18.51 -25.01
C GLY A 446 25.28 -20.03 -24.83
N LYS A 447 25.20 -20.53 -23.59
CA LYS A 447 25.18 -21.97 -23.29
C LYS A 447 23.82 -22.64 -23.54
N LYS A 448 22.77 -21.85 -23.81
CA LYS A 448 21.36 -22.26 -23.86
C LYS A 448 20.70 -22.03 -25.22
N VAL A 449 21.48 -21.91 -26.30
CA VAL A 449 20.96 -21.67 -27.66
C VAL A 449 19.91 -22.72 -28.08
N GLU A 450 20.05 -23.97 -27.66
CA GLU A 450 19.05 -25.01 -27.92
C GLU A 450 17.75 -24.82 -27.11
N GLU A 451 17.83 -24.31 -25.88
CA GLU A 451 16.64 -23.95 -25.08
C GLU A 451 15.89 -22.78 -25.73
N ASP A 452 16.62 -21.82 -26.29
CA ASP A 452 16.06 -20.69 -27.02
C ASP A 452 15.25 -21.15 -28.25
N ALA A 453 15.88 -21.98 -29.09
CA ALA A 453 15.22 -22.55 -30.26
C ALA A 453 13.98 -23.38 -29.88
N ARG A 454 14.06 -24.15 -28.78
CA ARG A 454 12.91 -24.89 -28.22
C ARG A 454 11.82 -23.95 -27.73
N TRP A 455 12.16 -22.86 -27.05
CA TRP A 455 11.21 -21.87 -26.56
C TRP A 455 10.48 -21.17 -27.71
N ILE A 456 11.21 -20.66 -28.72
CA ILE A 456 10.62 -20.06 -29.92
C ILE A 456 9.72 -21.07 -30.64
N SER A 457 10.19 -22.31 -30.83
CA SER A 457 9.39 -23.36 -31.47
C SER A 457 8.10 -23.64 -30.69
N LYS A 458 8.16 -23.73 -29.35
CA LYS A 458 6.97 -23.89 -28.49
C LYS A 458 6.03 -22.69 -28.60
N LEU A 459 6.56 -21.47 -28.62
CA LEU A 459 5.77 -20.24 -28.77
C LEU A 459 5.00 -20.23 -30.10
N ILE A 460 5.65 -20.61 -31.20
CA ILE A 460 5.07 -20.63 -32.56
C ILE A 460 4.08 -21.79 -32.71
N ASN A 461 4.49 -23.00 -32.35
CA ASN A 461 3.80 -24.23 -32.74
C ASN A 461 2.77 -24.71 -31.71
N ASN A 462 2.81 -24.20 -30.48
CA ASN A 462 1.93 -24.66 -29.40
C ASN A 462 1.21 -23.48 -28.72
N THR A 463 1.96 -22.58 -28.06
CA THR A 463 1.36 -21.53 -27.21
C THR A 463 0.51 -20.54 -28.00
N SER A 464 1.03 -19.95 -29.08
CA SER A 464 0.27 -18.96 -29.85
C SER A 464 -0.97 -19.55 -30.55
N PRO A 465 -0.91 -20.75 -31.18
CA PRO A 465 -2.10 -21.44 -31.69
C PRO A 465 -3.18 -21.67 -30.63
N ARG A 466 -2.80 -22.13 -29.43
CA ARG A 466 -3.75 -22.36 -28.32
C ARG A 466 -4.44 -21.07 -27.90
N ILE A 467 -3.68 -20.00 -27.65
CA ILE A 467 -4.22 -18.68 -27.29
C ILE A 467 -5.16 -18.15 -28.38
N ARG A 468 -4.83 -18.33 -29.67
CA ARG A 468 -5.72 -17.93 -30.76
C ARG A 468 -7.01 -18.74 -30.80
N SER A 469 -6.98 -20.03 -30.48
CA SER A 469 -8.19 -20.85 -30.36
C SER A 469 -9.08 -20.32 -29.26
N GLU A 470 -8.49 -20.08 -28.08
CA GLU A 470 -9.20 -19.54 -26.91
C GLU A 470 -9.83 -18.17 -27.19
N LEU A 471 -9.10 -17.26 -27.84
CA LEU A 471 -9.65 -15.96 -28.26
C LEU A 471 -10.81 -16.10 -29.25
N LYS A 472 -10.72 -17.04 -30.19
CA LYS A 472 -11.80 -17.30 -31.16
C LYS A 472 -13.03 -17.87 -30.46
N GLU A 473 -12.86 -18.76 -29.50
CA GLU A 473 -13.94 -19.31 -28.69
C GLU A 473 -14.61 -18.22 -27.85
N GLN A 474 -13.82 -17.36 -27.19
CA GLN A 474 -14.33 -16.22 -26.44
C GLN A 474 -15.08 -15.21 -27.34
N THR A 475 -14.55 -14.94 -28.54
CA THR A 475 -15.20 -14.04 -29.51
C THR A 475 -16.48 -14.65 -30.05
N LYS A 476 -16.49 -15.95 -30.36
CA LYS A 476 -17.68 -16.67 -30.81
C LYS A 476 -18.77 -16.66 -29.74
N ALA A 477 -18.40 -16.91 -28.48
CA ALA A 477 -19.32 -16.84 -27.35
C ALA A 477 -19.94 -15.43 -27.21
N ALA A 478 -19.13 -14.37 -27.37
CA ALA A 478 -19.61 -12.99 -27.33
C ALA A 478 -20.51 -12.62 -28.52
N SER A 479 -20.18 -13.07 -29.75
CA SER A 479 -20.97 -12.78 -30.95
C SER A 479 -22.30 -13.56 -31.00
N SER A 480 -22.31 -14.83 -30.57
CA SER A 480 -23.54 -15.62 -30.46
C SER A 480 -24.54 -15.00 -29.48
N GLN A 481 -24.08 -14.24 -28.48
CA GLN A 481 -24.96 -13.48 -27.59
C GLN A 481 -25.62 -12.27 -28.26
N LEU A 482 -25.00 -11.65 -29.27
CA LEU A 482 -25.51 -10.44 -29.93
C LEU A 482 -26.50 -10.76 -31.06
N VAL A 483 -26.23 -11.78 -31.88
CA VAL A 483 -27.05 -12.09 -33.06
C VAL A 483 -28.42 -12.62 -32.66
N GLU A 484 -28.52 -13.40 -31.58
CA GLU A 484 -29.81 -13.90 -31.12
C GLU A 484 -30.69 -12.82 -30.47
N THR A 485 -30.13 -11.68 -30.06
CA THR A 485 -30.93 -10.61 -29.45
C THR A 485 -31.69 -9.73 -30.46
N GLU A 486 -31.32 -9.73 -31.74
CA GLU A 486 -32.00 -8.92 -32.77
C GLU A 486 -33.17 -9.66 -33.44
N ASP A 487 -33.08 -10.98 -33.65
CA ASP A 487 -34.16 -11.77 -34.29
C ASP A 487 -35.18 -12.37 -33.29
N SER A 488 -34.88 -12.35 -31.98
CA SER A 488 -35.72 -13.02 -30.96
C SER A 488 -36.65 -12.11 -30.16
N GLN A 489 -36.76 -10.81 -30.48
CA GLN A 489 -37.59 -9.87 -29.71
C GLN A 489 -39.11 -10.14 -29.76
N HIS A 490 -39.59 -11.21 -30.40
CA HIS A 490 -41.01 -11.56 -30.44
C HIS A 490 -41.40 -13.02 -30.16
N LYS A 491 -40.47 -13.91 -29.74
CA LYS A 491 -40.85 -15.24 -29.23
C LYS A 491 -40.42 -15.38 -27.78
N SER A 492 -41.38 -15.59 -26.88
CA SER A 492 -41.12 -15.78 -25.45
C SER A 492 -40.14 -16.93 -25.25
N ILE A 493 -39.01 -16.64 -24.61
CA ILE A 493 -37.95 -17.58 -24.22
C ILE A 493 -38.51 -18.76 -23.39
N ASP A 494 -39.70 -18.60 -22.81
CA ASP A 494 -40.43 -19.62 -22.05
C ASP A 494 -40.83 -20.88 -22.84
N GLU A 495 -40.84 -20.89 -24.18
CA GLU A 495 -41.35 -22.03 -24.96
C GLU A 495 -40.31 -23.11 -25.35
N VAL A 496 -39.00 -22.88 -25.19
CA VAL A 496 -37.98 -23.74 -25.86
C VAL A 496 -37.08 -24.54 -24.91
N ILE A 497 -37.04 -24.27 -23.60
CA ILE A 497 -36.27 -25.08 -22.64
C ILE A 497 -37.24 -25.97 -21.85
N PRO A 498 -37.27 -27.30 -22.08
CA PRO A 498 -38.06 -28.21 -21.24
C PRO A 498 -37.61 -28.04 -19.78
N ARG A 499 -38.53 -27.64 -18.89
CA ARG A 499 -38.26 -27.57 -17.44
C ARG A 499 -37.82 -28.95 -16.98
N ALA A 500 -36.54 -29.12 -16.70
CA ALA A 500 -36.05 -30.39 -16.23
C ALA A 500 -36.51 -30.54 -14.79
N ILE A 501 -37.24 -31.61 -14.48
CA ILE A 501 -37.68 -31.85 -13.11
C ILE A 501 -36.42 -32.02 -12.24
N ALA A 502 -36.20 -31.08 -11.32
CA ALA A 502 -35.05 -31.13 -10.41
C ALA A 502 -35.03 -32.49 -9.67
N PRO A 503 -33.86 -33.13 -9.46
CA PRO A 503 -33.79 -34.40 -8.74
C PRO A 503 -34.22 -34.25 -7.26
N GLU A 504 -34.70 -35.34 -6.66
CA GLU A 504 -35.41 -35.34 -5.36
C GLU A 504 -34.71 -34.73 -4.12
N PRO A 505 -33.37 -34.58 -3.99
CA PRO A 505 -32.82 -33.82 -2.87
C PRO A 505 -32.80 -32.30 -3.13
N TYR A 506 -32.82 -31.87 -4.40
CA TYR A 506 -32.67 -30.47 -4.79
C TYR A 506 -34.00 -29.71 -4.85
N ARG A 507 -35.13 -30.42 -5.02
CA ARG A 507 -36.46 -29.83 -5.21
C ARG A 507 -36.87 -28.89 -4.08
N LYS A 508 -36.65 -29.28 -2.82
CA LYS A 508 -37.02 -28.46 -1.66
C LYS A 508 -36.31 -27.11 -1.69
N VAL A 509 -34.99 -27.11 -1.85
CA VAL A 509 -34.18 -25.88 -1.93
C VAL A 509 -34.59 -25.03 -3.13
N LEU A 510 -34.73 -25.63 -4.32
CA LEU A 510 -35.13 -24.89 -5.53
C LEU A 510 -36.51 -24.24 -5.37
N SER A 511 -37.50 -24.96 -4.83
CA SER A 511 -38.85 -24.43 -4.60
C SER A 511 -38.87 -23.24 -3.63
N LEU A 512 -38.04 -23.26 -2.59
CA LEU A 512 -37.89 -22.16 -1.64
C LEU A 512 -37.21 -20.95 -2.31
N LEU A 513 -36.21 -21.17 -3.15
CA LEU A 513 -35.57 -20.10 -3.91
C LEU A 513 -36.51 -19.47 -4.93
N HIS A 514 -37.31 -20.27 -5.65
CA HIS A 514 -38.38 -19.77 -6.51
C HIS A 514 -39.39 -18.94 -5.73
N ASN A 515 -39.85 -19.43 -4.58
CA ASN A 515 -40.76 -18.67 -3.72
C ASN A 515 -40.18 -17.30 -3.30
N ILE A 516 -38.89 -17.24 -2.94
CA ILE A 516 -38.22 -15.97 -2.60
C ILE A 516 -38.18 -15.04 -3.82
N CYS A 517 -37.95 -15.58 -5.01
CA CYS A 517 -37.91 -14.82 -6.25
C CYS A 517 -39.28 -14.30 -6.67
N ASP A 518 -40.30 -15.16 -6.65
CA ASP A 518 -41.68 -14.85 -7.05
C ASP A 518 -42.32 -13.81 -6.11
N ASN A 519 -41.91 -13.79 -4.85
CA ASN A 519 -42.36 -12.80 -3.87
C ASN A 519 -41.48 -11.54 -3.82
N GLU A 520 -40.51 -11.40 -4.74
CA GLU A 520 -39.56 -10.27 -4.77
C GLU A 520 -38.81 -10.06 -3.44
N LYS A 521 -38.57 -11.14 -2.69
CA LYS A 521 -37.88 -11.14 -1.39
C LYS A 521 -36.38 -11.39 -1.51
N TRP A 522 -35.81 -11.39 -2.72
CA TRP A 522 -34.39 -11.67 -2.91
C TRP A 522 -33.51 -10.62 -2.19
N PRO A 523 -32.62 -11.02 -1.27
CA PRO A 523 -31.79 -10.06 -0.54
C PRO A 523 -30.83 -9.28 -1.43
N ARG A 524 -30.56 -8.03 -1.06
CA ARG A 524 -29.57 -7.20 -1.78
C ARG A 524 -28.18 -7.85 -1.73
N THR A 525 -27.54 -7.89 -2.89
CA THR A 525 -26.17 -8.41 -3.01
C THR A 525 -25.17 -7.50 -2.28
N PRO A 526 -24.27 -8.05 -1.44
CA PRO A 526 -23.22 -7.27 -0.81
C PRO A 526 -22.32 -6.57 -1.83
N ASP A 527 -21.95 -5.31 -1.58
CA ASP A 527 -21.10 -4.50 -2.49
C ASP A 527 -19.72 -5.14 -2.76
N ALA A 528 -19.20 -5.94 -1.82
CA ALA A 528 -17.97 -6.70 -2.04
C ALA A 528 -18.17 -7.77 -3.12
N LYS A 529 -19.34 -8.39 -3.19
CA LYS A 529 -19.68 -9.46 -4.13
C LYS A 529 -20.12 -8.93 -5.48
N SER A 530 -20.83 -7.80 -5.52
CA SER A 530 -21.29 -7.20 -6.78
C SER A 530 -20.15 -6.90 -7.75
N ARG A 531 -18.95 -6.60 -7.22
CA ARG A 531 -17.70 -6.43 -7.96
C ARG A 531 -17.30 -7.64 -8.80
N PHE A 532 -17.67 -8.84 -8.38
CA PHE A 532 -17.30 -10.07 -9.07
C PHE A 532 -18.37 -10.54 -10.03
N ILE A 533 -19.58 -10.00 -9.95
CA ILE A 533 -20.69 -10.40 -10.82
C ILE A 533 -20.62 -9.57 -12.10
N ARG A 534 -20.51 -10.22 -13.27
CA ARG A 534 -20.59 -9.55 -14.57
C ARG A 534 -21.92 -8.82 -14.65
N SER A 535 -21.84 -7.50 -14.91
CA SER A 535 -23.04 -6.71 -15.09
C SER A 535 -23.63 -7.06 -16.46
N PRO A 536 -24.90 -7.50 -16.57
CA PRO A 536 -25.54 -7.83 -17.84
C PRO A 536 -25.84 -6.58 -18.71
N TYR A 537 -25.20 -5.43 -18.40
CA TYR A 537 -25.54 -4.09 -18.85
C TYR A 537 -25.47 -3.85 -20.36
N ARG A 538 -25.19 -4.87 -21.17
CA ARG A 538 -25.24 -4.79 -22.63
C ARG A 538 -26.56 -5.26 -23.25
N ILE A 539 -27.44 -5.95 -22.52
CA ILE A 539 -28.55 -6.69 -23.15
C ILE A 539 -29.93 -6.01 -22.94
N LEU A 540 -30.12 -5.18 -21.90
CA LEU A 540 -31.47 -4.74 -21.51
C LEU A 540 -31.87 -3.33 -22.00
N TYR A 541 -30.97 -2.52 -22.56
CA TYR A 541 -31.33 -1.20 -23.11
C TYR A 541 -30.71 -1.02 -24.49
N GLY A 542 -31.53 -1.17 -25.54
CA GLY A 542 -31.12 -0.94 -26.93
C GLY A 542 -30.57 0.48 -27.14
N GLU A 543 -29.60 0.61 -28.04
CA GLU A 543 -28.72 1.77 -28.30
C GLU A 543 -29.39 3.11 -28.70
N ASN A 544 -30.71 3.29 -28.58
CA ASN A 544 -31.42 4.39 -29.25
C ASN A 544 -31.96 5.54 -28.38
N GLN A 545 -31.53 5.73 -27.13
CA GLN A 545 -31.89 6.95 -26.38
C GLN A 545 -30.69 7.88 -26.13
N LYS A 546 -30.68 8.99 -26.87
CA LYS A 546 -29.84 10.18 -26.63
C LYS A 546 -30.18 10.77 -25.26
N HIS A 547 -29.42 10.43 -24.22
CA HIS A 547 -29.47 11.15 -22.95
C HIS A 547 -28.45 12.29 -22.92
N ASN A 548 -28.99 13.51 -22.89
CA ASN A 548 -28.28 14.75 -22.60
C ASN A 548 -27.79 14.78 -21.14
N THR A 549 -26.61 15.40 -20.97
CA THR A 549 -25.99 15.91 -19.73
C THR A 549 -25.65 14.89 -18.63
N CYS A 550 -24.39 14.42 -18.63
CA CYS A 550 -23.79 13.69 -17.52
C CYS A 550 -22.58 14.46 -16.96
N SER A 551 -22.73 14.99 -15.74
CA SER A 551 -21.70 15.73 -15.01
C SER A 551 -20.73 14.78 -14.29
N ASN A 552 -19.43 14.97 -14.54
CA ASN A 552 -18.23 14.58 -13.78
C ASN A 552 -18.45 13.65 -12.55
N ARG A 553 -18.47 12.33 -12.78
CA ARG A 553 -18.34 11.29 -11.75
C ARG A 553 -16.86 10.97 -11.51
N ARG A 554 -16.40 11.03 -10.25
CA ARG A 554 -15.05 10.65 -9.81
C ARG A 554 -14.91 9.12 -9.77
N SER A 555 -13.74 8.67 -10.20
CA SER A 555 -13.25 7.30 -10.37
C SER A 555 -13.18 6.47 -9.07
N ARG A 556 -14.02 5.42 -8.97
CA ARG A 556 -13.76 4.20 -8.20
C ARG A 556 -13.27 3.12 -9.20
N PRO A 557 -12.45 2.12 -8.80
CA PRO A 557 -12.07 1.03 -9.69
C PRO A 557 -13.32 0.23 -10.05
N ILE A 558 -13.70 0.26 -11.33
CA ILE A 558 -14.92 -0.34 -11.85
C ILE A 558 -14.63 -1.80 -12.18
N SER A 559 -14.71 -2.63 -11.16
CA SER A 559 -15.26 -3.96 -11.36
C SER A 559 -16.78 -3.79 -11.46
N SER A 560 -17.39 -4.16 -12.59
CA SER A 560 -18.84 -4.15 -12.90
C SER A 560 -19.74 -3.42 -11.89
N GLU A 561 -20.25 -2.22 -12.21
CA GLU A 561 -21.28 -1.56 -11.38
C GLU A 561 -22.62 -2.32 -11.52
N PHE A 562 -22.71 -3.49 -10.90
CA PHE A 562 -23.96 -4.12 -10.55
C PHE A 562 -24.51 -3.40 -9.31
N GLN A 563 -25.59 -2.62 -9.46
CA GLN A 563 -26.15 -1.79 -8.37
C GLN A 563 -26.84 -2.61 -7.25
N GLY A 564 -26.77 -3.94 -7.28
CA GLY A 564 -27.29 -4.80 -6.19
C GLY A 564 -28.81 -4.87 -6.07
N GLN A 565 -29.56 -4.16 -6.93
CA GLN A 565 -31.02 -3.98 -6.83
C GLN A 565 -31.83 -4.74 -7.88
N LEU A 566 -31.20 -5.40 -8.86
CA LEU A 566 -31.94 -6.19 -9.83
C LEU A 566 -32.33 -7.52 -9.19
N PHE A 567 -33.61 -7.73 -8.88
CA PHE A 567 -34.13 -9.00 -8.34
C PHE A 567 -33.78 -10.23 -9.19
N GLN A 568 -33.46 -10.00 -10.47
CA GLN A 568 -33.10 -11.04 -11.44
C GLN A 568 -31.67 -11.58 -11.26
N ILE A 569 -30.77 -10.87 -10.58
CA ILE A 569 -29.38 -11.29 -10.35
C ILE A 569 -28.98 -10.96 -8.91
N GLY A 570 -28.29 -11.85 -8.21
CA GLY A 570 -27.70 -11.46 -6.94
C GLY A 570 -27.05 -12.58 -6.14
N SER A 571 -26.52 -12.24 -4.98
CA SER A 571 -25.86 -13.21 -4.09
C SER A 571 -26.01 -12.81 -2.63
N PHE A 572 -26.36 -13.76 -1.76
CA PHE A 572 -26.39 -13.59 -0.31
C PHE A 572 -25.78 -14.80 0.40
N THR A 573 -25.65 -14.75 1.73
CA THR A 573 -25.03 -15.83 2.51
C THR A 573 -25.93 -16.20 3.69
N VAL A 574 -26.10 -17.50 3.90
CA VAL A 574 -26.75 -18.10 5.08
C VAL A 574 -25.70 -18.78 5.95
N VAL A 575 -25.88 -18.74 7.27
CA VAL A 575 -24.91 -19.28 8.25
C VAL A 575 -25.43 -20.60 8.84
N ASN A 576 -24.55 -21.55 9.14
CA ASN A 576 -24.94 -22.83 9.73
C ASN A 576 -25.31 -22.65 11.23
N PRO A 577 -26.59 -22.78 11.62
CA PRO A 577 -27.00 -22.54 12.99
C PRO A 577 -26.42 -23.57 13.98
N LYS A 578 -26.08 -24.78 13.49
CA LYS A 578 -25.50 -25.86 14.30
C LYS A 578 -24.07 -25.55 14.77
N ILE A 579 -23.36 -24.65 14.07
CA ILE A 579 -21.97 -24.27 14.42
C ILE A 579 -21.92 -23.05 15.34
N PHE A 580 -22.84 -22.09 15.15
CA PHE A 580 -22.83 -20.81 15.89
C PHE A 580 -23.77 -20.78 17.11
N GLY A 581 -24.10 -21.95 17.67
CA GLY A 581 -24.85 -22.05 18.93
C GLY A 581 -26.23 -21.40 18.90
N GLY A 582 -26.92 -21.42 17.75
CA GLY A 582 -28.29 -20.93 17.62
C GLY A 582 -28.48 -19.41 17.61
N LYS A 583 -27.42 -18.58 17.63
CA LYS A 583 -27.56 -17.13 17.44
C LYS A 583 -27.96 -16.84 15.98
N SER A 584 -29.18 -16.36 15.75
CA SER A 584 -29.66 -16.04 14.41
C SER A 584 -28.91 -14.82 13.84
N VAL A 585 -28.15 -15.03 12.78
CA VAL A 585 -27.59 -13.95 11.95
C VAL A 585 -28.71 -13.44 11.03
N GLY A 586 -28.87 -12.13 10.86
CA GLY A 586 -30.08 -11.48 10.28
C GLY A 586 -30.80 -12.24 9.15
N ILE A 587 -30.10 -12.59 8.05
CA ILE A 587 -30.68 -13.31 6.91
C ILE A 587 -31.27 -14.69 7.29
N ASN A 588 -30.66 -15.38 8.25
CA ASN A 588 -31.17 -16.67 8.70
C ASN A 588 -32.56 -16.55 9.34
N ALA A 589 -32.87 -15.42 9.98
CA ALA A 589 -34.18 -15.17 10.58
C ALA A 589 -35.24 -14.85 9.52
N GLU A 590 -34.83 -14.28 8.38
CA GLU A 590 -35.74 -13.98 7.26
C GLU A 590 -36.15 -15.24 6.48
N PHE A 591 -35.27 -16.25 6.39
CA PHE A 591 -35.50 -17.47 5.59
C PHE A 591 -35.14 -18.78 6.34
N PRO A 592 -35.72 -19.06 7.52
CA PRO A 592 -35.31 -20.19 8.36
C PRO A 592 -35.45 -21.55 7.66
N GLU A 593 -36.52 -21.76 6.90
CA GLU A 593 -36.76 -23.00 6.14
C GLU A 593 -35.72 -23.22 5.03
N LEU A 594 -35.28 -22.14 4.37
CA LEU A 594 -34.21 -22.22 3.37
C LEU A 594 -32.89 -22.59 4.02
N VAL A 595 -32.56 -22.00 5.17
CA VAL A 595 -31.32 -22.32 5.91
C VAL A 595 -31.26 -23.82 6.22
N GLU A 596 -32.32 -24.36 6.79
CA GLU A 596 -32.40 -25.80 7.09
C GLU A 596 -32.23 -26.64 5.82
N ALA A 597 -33.01 -26.35 4.77
CA ALA A 597 -32.97 -27.10 3.52
C ALA A 597 -31.59 -27.05 2.83
N VAL A 598 -30.89 -25.92 2.90
CA VAL A 598 -29.55 -25.74 2.29
C VAL A 598 -28.48 -26.58 3.00
N PHE A 599 -28.53 -26.69 4.34
CA PHE A 599 -27.56 -27.50 5.10
C PHE A 599 -27.92 -28.99 5.14
N ASP A 600 -29.20 -29.34 4.98
CA ASP A 600 -29.61 -30.72 4.71
C ASP A 600 -29.14 -31.17 3.31
N LEU A 601 -29.26 -30.28 2.31
CA LEU A 601 -28.72 -30.53 0.97
C LEU A 601 -27.20 -30.68 0.97
N GLU A 602 -26.47 -29.90 1.77
CA GLU A 602 -25.02 -30.08 1.95
C GLU A 602 -24.70 -31.52 2.38
N THR A 603 -25.43 -32.02 3.38
CA THR A 603 -25.24 -33.37 3.93
C THR A 603 -25.46 -34.44 2.86
N TYR A 604 -26.50 -34.26 2.02
CA TYR A 604 -26.73 -35.13 0.88
C TYR A 604 -25.58 -35.05 -0.15
N CYS A 605 -25.16 -33.86 -0.56
CA CYS A 605 -24.09 -33.67 -1.54
C CYS A 605 -22.77 -34.27 -1.06
N LEU A 606 -22.41 -34.10 0.21
CA LEU A 606 -21.22 -34.70 0.81
C LEU A 606 -21.25 -36.24 0.78
N SER A 607 -22.42 -36.86 0.88
CA SER A 607 -22.56 -38.33 0.80
C SER A 607 -22.38 -38.90 -0.60
N ARG A 608 -22.50 -38.06 -1.64
CA ARG A 608 -22.49 -38.45 -3.07
C ARG A 608 -21.28 -37.95 -3.84
N SER A 609 -20.56 -36.95 -3.33
CA SER A 609 -19.39 -36.37 -3.98
C SER A 609 -18.24 -37.37 -4.00
N THR A 610 -18.11 -38.13 -5.08
CA THR A 610 -17.02 -39.11 -5.28
C THR A 610 -15.77 -38.49 -5.88
N GLU A 611 -15.89 -37.33 -6.54
CA GLU A 611 -14.77 -36.64 -7.19
C GLU A 611 -14.33 -35.45 -6.36
N ILE A 612 -13.19 -35.60 -5.68
CA ILE A 612 -12.48 -34.47 -5.09
C ILE A 612 -11.42 -34.04 -6.09
N PHE A 613 -11.57 -32.84 -6.66
CA PHE A 613 -10.61 -32.31 -7.63
C PHE A 613 -9.42 -31.66 -6.91
N TYR A 614 -8.54 -32.48 -6.32
CA TYR A 614 -7.22 -32.07 -5.83
C TYR A 614 -6.14 -32.53 -6.80
N ASP A 615 -5.40 -31.59 -7.37
CA ASP A 615 -4.12 -31.89 -7.98
C ASP A 615 -3.16 -32.38 -6.85
N LYS A 616 -2.89 -33.70 -6.86
CA LYS A 616 -1.67 -34.38 -6.35
C LYS A 616 -1.63 -35.14 -5.02
N LYS A 617 -2.68 -35.28 -4.22
CA LYS A 617 -2.83 -36.38 -3.22
C LYS A 617 -4.22 -36.25 -2.57
N PRO A 618 -4.98 -37.35 -2.40
CA PRO A 618 -6.21 -37.30 -1.61
C PRO A 618 -5.85 -37.09 -0.14
N VAL A 619 -5.68 -35.83 0.26
CA VAL A 619 -5.73 -35.47 1.67
C VAL A 619 -7.19 -35.65 2.07
N ALA A 620 -7.47 -36.62 2.94
CA ALA A 620 -8.78 -36.80 3.52
C ALA A 620 -9.15 -35.51 4.26
N CYS A 621 -9.84 -34.60 3.56
CA CYS A 621 -10.37 -33.41 4.19
C CYS A 621 -11.37 -33.92 5.25
N PRO A 622 -11.15 -33.63 6.54
CA PRO A 622 -12.12 -34.04 7.55
C PRO A 622 -13.46 -33.47 7.14
N LEU A 623 -14.50 -34.32 7.10
CA LEU A 623 -15.89 -34.01 6.73
C LEU A 623 -16.54 -33.04 7.74
N GLY A 624 -15.89 -31.89 7.96
CA GLY A 624 -16.38 -30.80 8.76
C GLY A 624 -17.56 -30.16 8.06
N ARG A 625 -18.62 -29.88 8.83
CA ARG A 625 -19.77 -29.15 8.33
C ARG A 625 -19.36 -27.74 7.90
N SER A 626 -19.91 -27.25 6.80
CA SER A 626 -19.66 -25.88 6.38
C SER A 626 -20.23 -24.88 7.39
N SER A 627 -19.48 -23.80 7.60
CA SER A 627 -19.87 -22.68 8.47
C SER A 627 -20.96 -21.81 7.85
N HIS A 628 -20.98 -21.70 6.52
CA HIS A 628 -21.93 -20.89 5.79
C HIS A 628 -22.09 -21.40 4.36
N CYS A 629 -23.19 -21.02 3.71
CA CYS A 629 -23.47 -21.25 2.31
C CYS A 629 -23.76 -19.92 1.62
N MET A 630 -23.09 -19.64 0.51
CA MET A 630 -23.42 -18.52 -0.37
C MET A 630 -24.38 -18.99 -1.45
N ILE A 631 -25.48 -18.26 -1.61
CA ILE A 631 -26.53 -18.55 -2.58
C ILE A 631 -26.54 -17.41 -3.59
N SER A 632 -26.41 -17.72 -4.87
CA SER A 632 -26.36 -16.73 -5.94
C SER A 632 -27.37 -17.04 -7.03
N ARG A 633 -28.16 -16.05 -7.46
CA ARG A 633 -29.11 -16.15 -8.58
C ARG A 633 -28.53 -15.46 -9.80
N ASN A 634 -28.52 -16.17 -10.92
CA ASN A 634 -28.09 -15.69 -12.23
C ASN A 634 -26.76 -14.92 -12.22
N ALA A 635 -25.85 -15.28 -11.30
CA ALA A 635 -24.60 -14.58 -11.11
C ALA A 635 -23.52 -15.21 -11.97
N GLU A 636 -23.05 -14.47 -12.97
CA GLU A 636 -21.85 -14.82 -13.74
C GLU A 636 -20.63 -14.20 -13.06
N PHE A 637 -19.80 -15.00 -12.40
CA PHE A 637 -18.63 -14.46 -11.72
C PHE A 637 -17.43 -14.31 -12.66
N THR A 638 -16.79 -13.13 -12.65
CA THR A 638 -15.47 -12.92 -13.24
C THR A 638 -14.43 -13.80 -12.52
N PRO A 639 -13.30 -14.12 -13.16
CA PRO A 639 -12.20 -14.87 -12.55
C PRO A 639 -11.77 -14.30 -11.19
N HIS A 640 -11.91 -15.09 -10.14
CA HIS A 640 -11.63 -14.69 -8.77
C HIS A 640 -11.27 -15.89 -7.89
N PHE A 641 -10.78 -15.60 -6.69
CA PHE A 641 -10.64 -16.55 -5.61
C PHE A 641 -11.67 -16.22 -4.53
N LEU A 642 -11.98 -17.18 -3.69
CA LEU A 642 -12.81 -16.94 -2.52
C LEU A 642 -12.03 -16.13 -1.49
N ASN A 643 -12.57 -14.98 -1.11
CA ASN A 643 -11.99 -14.14 -0.06
C ASN A 643 -12.21 -14.80 1.32
N GLY A 644 -11.15 -14.90 2.14
CA GLY A 644 -11.24 -15.34 3.53
C GLY A 644 -9.93 -15.98 4.04
N GLN A 645 -9.85 -16.24 5.35
CA GLN A 645 -8.74 -16.99 5.97
C GLN A 645 -8.93 -18.51 5.80
N GLY A 646 -9.01 -18.99 4.56
CA GLY A 646 -8.94 -20.42 4.27
C GLY A 646 -7.50 -20.91 4.47
N GLY A 647 -7.30 -21.93 5.30
CA GLY A 647 -6.03 -22.65 5.40
C GLY A 647 -5.91 -23.73 4.33
N GLU A 648 -4.79 -24.45 4.31
CA GLU A 648 -4.55 -25.54 3.33
C GLU A 648 -5.63 -26.64 3.37
N GLU A 649 -6.24 -26.83 4.54
CA GLU A 649 -7.29 -27.82 4.82
C GLU A 649 -8.71 -27.30 4.54
N SER A 650 -8.87 -26.06 4.06
CA SER A 650 -10.21 -25.51 3.78
C SER A 650 -10.74 -26.04 2.45
N CYS A 651 -11.98 -26.54 2.46
CA CYS A 651 -12.67 -27.08 1.28
C CYS A 651 -13.87 -26.20 0.93
N THR A 652 -14.13 -26.06 -0.37
CA THR A 652 -15.33 -25.45 -0.92
C THR A 652 -16.12 -26.47 -1.71
N MET A 653 -17.44 -26.47 -1.58
CA MET A 653 -18.33 -27.27 -2.42
C MET A 653 -19.29 -26.33 -3.15
N ILE A 654 -19.50 -26.55 -4.45
CA ILE A 654 -20.46 -25.79 -5.25
C ILE A 654 -21.45 -26.72 -5.96
N VAL A 655 -22.71 -26.30 -6.08
CA VAL A 655 -23.70 -26.94 -6.96
C VAL A 655 -24.56 -25.87 -7.65
N GLY A 656 -24.92 -26.12 -8.91
CA GLY A 656 -25.87 -25.33 -9.68
C GLY A 656 -27.26 -25.96 -9.70
N LEU A 657 -28.31 -25.15 -9.53
CA LEU A 657 -29.72 -25.54 -9.58
C LEU A 657 -30.46 -24.69 -10.61
N GLY A 658 -31.62 -25.15 -11.05
CA GLY A 658 -32.51 -24.43 -11.97
C GLY A 658 -32.51 -24.99 -13.40
N ASP A 659 -33.14 -24.22 -14.27
CA ASP A 659 -33.31 -24.53 -15.68
C ASP A 659 -32.39 -23.64 -16.52
N TYR A 660 -31.12 -24.02 -16.55
CA TYR A 660 -30.12 -23.36 -17.37
C TYR A 660 -29.37 -24.34 -18.27
N ILE A 661 -28.89 -23.82 -19.40
CA ILE A 661 -27.98 -24.48 -20.33
C ILE A 661 -26.66 -23.73 -20.37
N ASP A 662 -25.57 -24.44 -20.63
CA ASP A 662 -24.19 -23.97 -20.49
C ASP A 662 -23.87 -23.52 -19.06
N GLY A 663 -23.02 -22.51 -18.88
CA GLY A 663 -22.69 -21.99 -17.56
C GLY A 663 -21.72 -22.83 -16.77
N ASP A 664 -20.83 -23.56 -17.44
CA ASP A 664 -19.79 -24.33 -16.78
C ASP A 664 -19.14 -23.52 -15.66
N PHE A 665 -18.93 -24.19 -14.54
CA PHE A 665 -18.08 -23.65 -13.51
C PHE A 665 -16.63 -23.88 -13.93
N ILE A 666 -15.84 -22.82 -14.03
CA ILE A 666 -14.49 -22.89 -14.57
C ILE A 666 -13.52 -22.80 -13.39
N ILE A 667 -12.71 -23.84 -13.15
CA ILE A 667 -11.66 -23.86 -12.13
C ILE A 667 -10.31 -24.02 -12.81
N ASP A 668 -9.42 -23.04 -12.63
CA ASP A 668 -8.09 -23.00 -13.24
C ASP A 668 -8.12 -23.28 -14.76
N GLY A 669 -9.16 -22.77 -15.44
CA GLY A 669 -9.40 -22.94 -16.88
C GLY A 669 -10.10 -24.25 -17.28
N LYS A 670 -10.34 -25.19 -16.36
CA LYS A 670 -11.08 -26.43 -16.63
C LYS A 670 -12.57 -26.20 -16.40
N HIS A 671 -13.39 -26.68 -17.33
CA HIS A 671 -14.84 -26.54 -17.32
C HIS A 671 -15.50 -27.71 -16.60
N PHE A 672 -16.47 -27.42 -15.72
CA PHE A 672 -17.24 -28.40 -14.97
C PHE A 672 -18.72 -28.11 -15.08
N ASP A 673 -19.51 -29.11 -15.46
CA ASP A 673 -20.97 -29.05 -15.33
C ASP A 673 -21.34 -29.25 -13.85
N ILE A 674 -21.90 -28.20 -13.24
CA ILE A 674 -22.35 -28.24 -11.85
C ILE A 674 -23.87 -28.36 -11.72
N ARG A 675 -24.61 -28.55 -12.82
CA ARG A 675 -26.08 -28.61 -12.79
C ARG A 675 -26.55 -29.89 -12.10
N TYR A 676 -27.00 -29.75 -10.86
CA TYR A 676 -27.33 -30.85 -9.95
C TYR A 676 -26.19 -31.85 -9.73
N GLN A 677 -24.95 -31.40 -9.96
CA GLN A 677 -23.72 -32.17 -9.78
C GLN A 677 -22.80 -31.38 -8.86
N PRO A 678 -22.68 -31.77 -7.56
CA PRO A 678 -21.85 -31.04 -6.63
C PRO A 678 -20.37 -31.24 -6.97
N LEU A 679 -19.60 -30.16 -6.89
CA LEU A 679 -18.16 -30.14 -7.15
C LEU A 679 -17.42 -29.65 -5.91
N GLN A 680 -16.47 -30.44 -5.42
CA GLN A 680 -15.56 -30.06 -4.35
C GLN A 680 -14.21 -29.61 -4.89
N TYR A 681 -13.71 -28.49 -4.39
CA TYR A 681 -12.47 -27.86 -4.82
C TYR A 681 -11.92 -26.92 -3.73
N ASN A 682 -10.71 -26.40 -3.93
CA ASN A 682 -10.13 -25.42 -3.02
C ASN A 682 -10.27 -24.00 -3.59
N GLY A 683 -11.42 -23.37 -3.34
CA GLY A 683 -11.69 -22.02 -3.86
C GLY A 683 -10.81 -20.90 -3.29
N TRP A 684 -9.98 -21.17 -2.27
CA TRP A 684 -8.94 -20.23 -1.82
C TRP A 684 -7.66 -20.32 -2.64
N ARG A 685 -7.38 -21.49 -3.23
CA ARG A 685 -6.17 -21.76 -4.01
C ARG A 685 -6.39 -21.78 -5.52
N GLN A 686 -7.63 -21.91 -5.95
CA GLN A 686 -7.96 -22.11 -7.35
C GLN A 686 -8.78 -20.94 -7.89
N ILE A 687 -8.42 -20.47 -9.09
CA ILE A 687 -9.17 -19.41 -9.78
C ILE A 687 -10.49 -20.02 -10.21
N GLN A 688 -11.58 -19.41 -9.80
CA GLN A 688 -12.92 -19.80 -10.23
C GLN A 688 -13.59 -18.69 -11.04
N SER A 689 -14.38 -19.09 -12.02
CA SER A 689 -15.28 -18.20 -12.75
C SER A 689 -16.52 -18.95 -13.20
N THR A 690 -17.47 -18.21 -13.75
CA THR A 690 -18.70 -18.76 -14.29
C THR A 690 -18.73 -18.50 -15.78
N GLY A 691 -18.87 -19.56 -16.58
CA GLY A 691 -19.16 -19.45 -18.01
C GLY A 691 -20.51 -18.75 -18.23
N CYS A 692 -20.69 -18.20 -19.43
CA CYS A 692 -21.99 -17.64 -19.80
C CYS A 692 -23.06 -18.74 -19.83
N PHE A 693 -24.29 -18.43 -19.46
CA PHE A 693 -25.42 -19.36 -19.53
C PHE A 693 -26.71 -18.70 -19.98
N ARG A 694 -27.70 -19.52 -20.32
CA ARG A 694 -29.08 -19.09 -20.59
C ARG A 694 -30.04 -19.79 -19.65
N GLY A 695 -31.14 -19.13 -19.32
CA GLY A 695 -32.14 -19.63 -18.38
C GLY A 695 -31.89 -19.18 -16.94
N GLU A 696 -32.54 -19.85 -15.99
CA GLU A 696 -32.43 -19.51 -14.58
C GLU A 696 -31.45 -20.44 -13.86
N ARG A 697 -30.49 -19.83 -13.17
CA ARG A 697 -29.48 -20.54 -12.39
C ARG A 697 -29.43 -20.04 -10.96
N PHE A 698 -29.43 -20.97 -10.02
CA PHE A 698 -28.98 -20.74 -8.65
C PHE A 698 -27.67 -21.49 -8.39
N SER A 699 -26.67 -20.83 -7.83
CA SER A 699 -25.41 -21.45 -7.42
C SER A 699 -25.30 -21.42 -5.90
N LEU A 700 -25.14 -22.59 -5.28
CA LEU A 700 -24.94 -22.74 -3.85
C LEU A 700 -23.48 -23.12 -3.59
N VAL A 701 -22.77 -22.34 -2.77
CA VAL A 701 -21.34 -22.50 -2.46
C VAL A 701 -21.18 -22.64 -0.95
N TRP A 702 -20.79 -23.81 -0.48
CA TRP A 702 -20.55 -24.08 0.94
C TRP A 702 -19.07 -23.93 1.31
N PHE A 703 -18.81 -23.36 2.48
CA PHE A 703 -17.47 -23.04 2.97
C PHE A 703 -17.15 -23.75 4.29
N THR A 704 -16.12 -24.61 4.28
CA THR A 704 -15.61 -25.33 5.45
C THR A 704 -14.29 -24.71 5.94
N PRO A 705 -14.31 -23.66 6.78
CA PRO A 705 -13.10 -23.06 7.33
C PRO A 705 -12.45 -24.00 8.36
N LYS A 706 -11.12 -23.89 8.52
CA LYS A 706 -10.40 -24.57 9.61
C LYS A 706 -10.96 -24.12 10.97
N THR A 707 -11.53 -25.04 11.73
CA THR A 707 -12.08 -24.77 13.07
C THR A 707 -10.99 -24.23 14.00
N ARG A 708 -11.02 -22.91 14.26
CA ARG A 708 -10.04 -22.19 15.09
C ARG A 708 -10.44 -22.13 16.57
N ILE A 709 -11.11 -23.16 17.06
CA ILE A 709 -11.84 -23.11 18.34
C ILE A 709 -10.90 -23.21 19.56
N ASP A 710 -9.65 -23.68 19.43
CA ASP A 710 -8.82 -23.98 20.61
C ASP A 710 -7.72 -22.94 20.98
N SER A 711 -7.63 -21.76 20.34
CA SER A 711 -6.49 -20.83 20.58
C SER A 711 -6.83 -19.43 21.12
N MET A 712 -8.03 -19.19 21.66
CA MET A 712 -8.47 -17.83 22.04
C MET A 712 -8.17 -17.38 23.48
N SER A 713 -7.57 -18.18 24.36
CA SER A 713 -7.25 -17.72 25.73
C SER A 713 -5.75 -17.41 25.93
N ASN A 714 -5.44 -16.12 26.14
CA ASN A 714 -4.28 -15.54 26.86
C ASN A 714 -3.01 -15.02 26.13
N LYS A 715 -2.95 -14.86 24.80
CA LYS A 715 -1.73 -14.28 24.15
C LYS A 715 -1.92 -13.11 23.15
N ASN A 716 -3.09 -12.47 23.07
CA ASN A 716 -3.38 -11.53 21.98
C ASN A 716 -3.31 -10.03 22.37
N MET A 717 -2.21 -9.56 22.96
CA MET A 717 -1.93 -8.12 23.05
C MET A 717 -1.07 -7.72 21.85
N SER A 718 -1.46 -6.68 21.10
CA SER A 718 -0.66 -6.24 19.95
C SER A 718 0.67 -5.62 20.43
N PHE A 719 1.61 -5.43 19.50
CA PHE A 719 2.88 -4.77 19.83
C PHE A 719 2.62 -3.31 20.26
N GLU A 720 1.73 -2.63 19.55
CA GLU A 720 1.31 -1.25 19.81
C GLU A 720 0.67 -1.10 21.20
N ASP A 721 -0.22 -2.02 21.57
CA ASP A 721 -0.83 -2.05 22.90
C ASP A 721 0.21 -2.27 24.01
N SER A 722 1.20 -3.13 23.75
CA SER A 722 2.28 -3.43 24.69
C SER A 722 3.16 -2.21 24.93
N LEU A 723 3.50 -1.48 23.86
CA LEU A 723 4.27 -0.25 23.92
C LEU A 723 3.48 0.86 24.63
N ALA A 724 2.23 1.07 24.26
CA ALA A 724 1.35 2.06 24.88
C ALA A 724 1.19 1.82 26.39
N LYS A 725 1.05 0.55 26.81
CA LYS A 725 1.01 0.18 28.23
C LYS A 725 2.30 0.52 28.98
N ALA A 726 3.46 0.40 28.33
CA ALA A 726 4.73 0.79 28.93
C ALA A 726 4.88 2.31 29.04
N LEU A 727 4.49 3.04 27.98
CA LEU A 727 4.55 4.51 27.93
C LEU A 727 3.60 5.16 28.95
N THR A 728 2.36 4.69 29.04
CA THR A 728 1.38 5.16 30.04
C THR A 728 1.90 4.98 31.46
N LYS A 729 2.41 3.79 31.81
CA LYS A 729 3.01 3.53 33.12
C LYS A 729 4.17 4.49 33.45
N LYS A 730 5.00 4.83 32.46
CA LYS A 730 6.10 5.79 32.63
C LYS A 730 5.58 7.22 32.81
N HIS A 731 4.56 7.60 32.03
CA HIS A 731 3.96 8.92 32.06
C HIS A 731 3.19 9.18 33.36
N ASP A 732 2.50 8.18 33.91
CA ASP A 732 1.74 8.31 35.15
C ASP A 732 2.64 8.68 36.36
N LEU A 733 3.93 8.34 36.30
CA LEU A 733 4.92 8.77 37.31
C LEU A 733 5.16 10.29 37.31
N LEU A 734 4.84 10.99 36.22
CA LEU A 734 4.97 12.44 36.10
C LEU A 734 3.75 13.18 36.68
N LEU A 735 2.61 12.49 36.79
CA LEU A 735 1.33 13.06 37.23
C LEU A 735 0.68 12.18 38.31
N PRO A 736 1.31 12.01 39.49
CA PRO A 736 0.84 11.12 40.54
C PRO A 736 -0.51 11.54 41.15
N SER A 737 -0.91 12.80 40.98
CA SER A 737 -2.20 13.33 41.43
C SER A 737 -3.37 12.94 40.52
N TYR A 738 -3.13 12.20 39.44
CA TYR A 738 -4.13 11.78 38.47
C TYR A 738 -4.15 10.26 38.31
N PRO A 739 -5.29 9.68 37.88
CA PRO A 739 -5.40 8.25 37.66
C PRO A 739 -4.47 7.78 36.54
N GLN A 740 -4.27 6.48 36.53
CA GLN A 740 -3.55 5.79 35.46
C GLN A 740 -4.23 6.08 34.12
N LEU A 741 -3.46 6.51 33.10
CA LEU A 741 -4.02 6.78 31.77
C LEU A 741 -4.62 5.49 31.19
N ARG A 742 -5.95 5.48 31.04
CA ARG A 742 -6.72 4.35 30.47
C ARG A 742 -6.87 4.50 28.97
N PHE A 743 -6.79 3.37 28.28
CA PHE A 743 -7.02 3.25 26.84
C PHE A 743 -7.60 1.87 26.50
N ARG A 744 -8.21 1.75 25.33
CA ARG A 744 -8.77 0.50 24.81
C ARG A 744 -7.70 -0.28 24.06
N LEU A 745 -7.56 -1.58 24.37
CA LEU A 745 -6.66 -2.47 23.63
C LEU A 745 -7.19 -2.70 22.20
N LYS A 746 -6.27 -2.91 21.24
CA LYS A 746 -6.57 -3.10 19.82
C LYS A 746 -7.42 -1.97 19.23
N SER A 747 -7.20 -0.76 19.72
CA SER A 747 -7.82 0.45 19.22
C SER A 747 -6.73 1.41 18.72
N THR A 748 -7.14 2.52 18.12
CA THR A 748 -6.23 3.60 17.74
C THR A 748 -5.67 4.36 18.94
N ASP A 749 -6.21 4.16 20.14
CA ASP A 749 -5.72 4.81 21.36
C ASP A 749 -4.23 4.52 21.59
N SER A 750 -3.77 3.29 21.29
CA SER A 750 -2.38 2.89 21.46
C SER A 750 -1.45 3.62 20.50
N LEU A 751 -1.90 3.91 19.27
CA LEU A 751 -1.13 4.70 18.29
C LEU A 751 -0.93 6.13 18.79
N VAL A 752 -2.00 6.79 19.24
CA VAL A 752 -1.94 8.16 19.78
C VAL A 752 -1.03 8.25 21.01
N ILE A 753 -1.08 7.25 21.89
CA ILE A 753 -0.14 7.15 23.03
C ILE A 753 1.31 7.06 22.54
N ASN A 754 1.57 6.22 21.55
CA ASN A 754 2.92 6.04 21.01
C ASN A 754 3.43 7.32 20.32
N GLU A 755 2.57 8.07 19.62
CA GLU A 755 2.94 9.30 18.90
C GLU A 755 3.17 10.52 19.80
N ILE A 756 2.56 10.55 20.99
CA ILE A 756 2.61 11.71 21.90
C ILE A 756 3.57 11.44 23.07
N LEU A 757 3.59 10.22 23.62
CA LEU A 757 4.32 9.89 24.85
C LEU A 757 5.66 9.18 24.61
N ASP A 758 6.02 8.89 23.36
CA ASP A 758 7.33 8.32 23.06
C ASP A 758 8.45 9.33 23.36
N SER A 759 9.25 9.01 24.36
CA SER A 759 10.37 9.86 24.78
C SER A 759 11.52 9.91 23.79
N GLU A 760 11.62 8.98 22.85
CA GLU A 760 12.66 8.99 21.80
C GLU A 760 12.28 9.89 20.64
N SER A 761 11.04 9.78 20.17
CA SER A 761 10.50 10.58 19.07
C SER A 761 10.08 11.99 19.49
N GLY A 762 9.73 12.16 20.78
CA GLY A 762 9.12 13.38 21.30
C GLY A 762 7.62 13.46 20.98
N CYS A 763 6.96 14.52 21.45
CA CYS A 763 5.57 14.76 21.11
C CYS A 763 5.46 15.24 19.67
N THR A 764 4.64 14.55 18.85
CA THR A 764 4.38 14.93 17.45
C THR A 764 3.87 16.37 17.28
N TYR A 765 3.28 16.97 18.31
CA TYR A 765 2.77 18.34 18.31
C TYR A 765 3.79 19.39 18.81
N GLU A 766 5.06 19.03 18.92
CA GLU A 766 6.17 19.94 19.19
C GLU A 766 7.21 19.91 18.06
N LEU A 767 7.92 21.02 17.88
CA LEU A 767 8.97 21.14 16.87
C LEU A 767 10.23 21.74 17.51
N SER A 768 11.34 21.01 17.43
CA SER A 768 12.62 21.51 17.94
C SER A 768 13.02 22.85 17.31
N GLU A 769 13.77 23.68 18.03
CA GLU A 769 14.27 24.97 17.53
C GLU A 769 15.03 24.84 16.20
N LYS A 770 15.83 23.79 16.06
CA LYS A 770 16.57 23.49 14.82
C LYS A 770 15.62 23.17 13.66
N ALA A 771 14.60 22.34 13.90
CA ALA A 771 13.61 21.98 12.89
C ALA A 771 12.77 23.20 12.47
N TRP A 772 12.26 23.97 13.44
CA TRP A 772 11.54 25.22 13.17
C TRP A 772 12.38 26.19 12.33
N SER A 773 13.62 26.46 12.77
CA SER A 773 14.52 27.40 12.08
C SER A 773 14.87 26.95 10.66
N SER A 774 14.97 25.64 10.43
CA SER A 774 15.24 25.09 9.10
C SER A 774 14.06 25.29 8.14
N MET A 775 12.82 25.25 8.64
CA MET A 775 11.60 25.36 7.83
C MET A 775 11.23 26.82 7.51
N VAL A 776 11.45 27.74 8.44
CA VAL A 776 11.12 29.17 8.23
C VAL A 776 12.02 29.84 7.18
N GLY A 777 13.17 29.24 6.85
CA GLY A 777 14.13 29.80 5.89
C GLY A 777 14.76 31.08 6.45
N ASN A 778 15.92 30.94 7.11
CA ASN A 778 16.63 32.06 7.71
C ASN A 778 17.27 32.97 6.63
N LYS A 779 16.46 33.77 5.93
CA LYS A 779 16.92 34.62 4.82
C LYS A 779 17.86 35.76 5.26
N ASN A 780 17.88 36.11 6.55
CA ASN A 780 18.56 37.32 7.03
C ASN A 780 19.65 37.10 8.10
N GLY A 781 20.07 35.86 8.39
CA GLY A 781 21.26 35.56 9.21
C GLY A 781 21.27 36.09 10.66
N LYS A 782 20.22 36.76 11.14
CA LYS A 782 20.14 37.29 12.51
C LYS A 782 19.87 36.13 13.47
N LYS A 783 20.89 35.76 14.25
CA LYS A 783 20.82 34.83 15.40
C LYS A 783 20.04 35.44 16.58
N GLY A 784 18.79 35.85 16.36
CA GLY A 784 17.87 36.14 17.44
C GLY A 784 17.34 34.82 18.00
N ALA A 785 17.51 34.59 19.30
CA ALA A 785 17.02 33.42 20.02
C ALA A 785 15.49 33.28 19.85
N ARG A 786 15.05 32.55 18.83
CA ARG A 786 13.64 32.15 18.70
C ARG A 786 13.56 30.72 19.23
N SER A 787 12.86 30.55 20.34
CA SER A 787 12.50 29.24 20.88
C SER A 787 11.86 28.36 19.80
N GLY A 788 11.99 27.03 19.91
CA GLY A 788 11.21 26.10 19.09
C GLY A 788 9.70 26.22 19.31
N PHE A 789 8.94 25.27 18.77
CA PHE A 789 7.50 25.17 18.99
C PHE A 789 7.24 24.14 20.09
N PHE A 790 6.97 24.59 21.30
CA PHE A 790 6.80 23.72 22.47
C PHE A 790 5.55 24.13 23.25
N VAL A 791 4.92 23.18 23.95
CA VAL A 791 3.79 23.48 24.83
C VAL A 791 4.24 23.94 26.23
N ILE A 792 5.51 23.68 26.59
CA ILE A 792 6.10 24.18 27.83
C ILE A 792 6.07 25.72 27.87
N GLY A 793 5.64 26.28 29.00
CA GLY A 793 5.50 27.73 29.19
C GLY A 793 4.11 28.29 28.87
N HIS A 794 3.20 27.46 28.35
CA HIS A 794 1.80 27.83 28.16
C HIS A 794 0.96 27.49 29.39
N GLU A 795 0.32 28.50 30.00
CA GLU A 795 -0.51 28.30 31.19
C GLU A 795 -1.87 27.69 30.87
N SER A 796 -2.40 27.96 29.67
CA SER A 796 -3.73 27.50 29.23
C SER A 796 -3.69 26.94 27.81
N VAL A 797 -4.14 25.70 27.67
CA VAL A 797 -4.22 24.95 26.41
C VAL A 797 -5.67 24.63 26.05
N LEU A 798 -6.02 24.82 24.78
CA LEU A 798 -7.26 24.34 24.16
C LEU A 798 -6.96 23.12 23.28
N ASP A 799 -7.58 21.97 23.59
CA ASP A 799 -7.42 20.69 22.89
C ASP A 799 -8.74 20.33 22.19
N ILE A 800 -8.80 20.50 20.86
CA ILE A 800 -9.98 20.19 20.03
C ILE A 800 -9.77 18.83 19.36
N GLY A 801 -10.77 17.96 19.51
CA GLY A 801 -10.63 16.54 19.18
C GLY A 801 -9.68 15.88 20.18
N ALA A 802 -9.96 16.06 21.47
CA ALA A 802 -9.08 15.62 22.55
C ALA A 802 -8.98 14.09 22.65
N HIS A 803 -9.87 13.35 21.99
CA HIS A 803 -9.92 11.90 21.98
C HIS A 803 -9.99 11.37 23.43
N ILE A 804 -9.09 10.48 23.83
CA ILE A 804 -9.00 9.99 25.22
C ILE A 804 -8.13 10.89 26.14
N GLY A 805 -7.69 12.06 25.66
CA GLY A 805 -6.96 13.04 26.45
C GLY A 805 -5.45 12.84 26.55
N VAL A 806 -4.81 12.10 25.64
CA VAL A 806 -3.36 11.84 25.69
C VAL A 806 -2.55 13.15 25.58
N PHE A 807 -2.90 14.04 24.63
CA PHE A 807 -2.24 15.33 24.50
C PHE A 807 -2.47 16.20 25.73
N SER A 808 -3.72 16.34 26.18
CA SER A 808 -4.07 17.01 27.43
C SER A 808 -3.22 16.49 28.62
N ARG A 809 -3.08 15.18 28.80
CA ARG A 809 -2.21 14.57 29.82
C ARG A 809 -0.74 14.96 29.65
N TYR A 810 -0.22 14.95 28.43
CA TYR A 810 1.14 15.40 28.13
C TYR A 810 1.33 16.87 28.54
N THR A 811 0.39 17.76 28.20
CA THR A 811 0.49 19.19 28.54
C THR A 811 0.52 19.45 30.05
N LEU A 812 -0.25 18.71 30.84
CA LEU A 812 -0.16 18.75 32.32
C LEU A 812 1.23 18.34 32.81
N SER A 813 1.80 17.29 32.22
CA SER A 813 3.09 16.75 32.65
C SER A 813 4.26 17.72 32.44
N VAL A 814 4.10 18.68 31.54
CA VAL A 814 5.09 19.74 31.27
C VAL A 814 4.75 21.09 31.93
N GLY A 815 3.74 21.11 32.81
CA GLY A 815 3.45 22.24 33.70
C GLY A 815 2.32 23.17 33.26
N CYS A 816 1.48 22.77 32.30
CA CYS A 816 0.27 23.53 31.97
C CYS A 816 -0.71 23.54 33.16
N LYS A 817 -1.33 24.70 33.43
CA LYS A 817 -2.22 24.90 34.60
C LYS A 817 -3.69 24.70 34.25
N LYS A 818 -4.09 25.08 33.04
CA LYS A 818 -5.48 25.11 32.58
C LYS A 818 -5.60 24.34 31.27
N ILE A 819 -6.59 23.45 31.19
CA ILE A 819 -6.86 22.67 29.97
C ILE A 819 -8.33 22.78 29.66
N ILE A 820 -8.63 23.09 28.41
CA ILE A 820 -9.99 23.12 27.88
C ILE A 820 -10.03 22.09 26.76
N ALA A 821 -10.73 20.98 26.98
CA ALA A 821 -10.74 19.85 26.07
C ALA A 821 -12.15 19.63 25.51
N TYR A 822 -12.24 19.46 24.19
CA TYR A 822 -13.46 19.18 23.47
C TYR A 822 -13.39 17.81 22.80
N GLU A 823 -14.31 16.92 23.16
CA GLU A 823 -14.44 15.59 22.57
C GLU A 823 -15.93 15.24 22.38
N PRO A 824 -16.43 15.21 21.14
CA PRO A 824 -17.86 14.98 20.88
C PRO A 824 -18.30 13.50 20.95
N GLU A 825 -17.38 12.53 20.91
CA GLU A 825 -17.75 11.12 21.04
C GLU A 825 -17.86 10.74 22.51
N LEU A 826 -18.98 10.15 22.89
CA LEU A 826 -19.33 9.94 24.29
C LEU A 826 -18.37 8.99 25.02
N GLU A 827 -17.93 7.89 24.39
CA GLU A 827 -17.03 6.93 25.02
C GLU A 827 -15.60 7.50 25.16
N ASN A 828 -15.13 8.25 24.16
CA ASN A 828 -13.89 9.01 24.23
C ASN A 828 -13.96 10.07 25.33
N ALA A 829 -15.05 10.83 25.40
CA ALA A 829 -15.27 11.86 26.41
C ALA A 829 -15.26 11.28 27.84
N LYS A 830 -15.82 10.09 28.05
CA LYS A 830 -15.73 9.37 29.34
C LYS A 830 -14.30 8.98 29.70
N LEU A 831 -13.52 8.51 28.73
CA LEU A 831 -12.11 8.18 28.95
C LEU A 831 -11.27 9.44 29.20
N LEU A 832 -11.53 10.52 28.46
CA LEU A 832 -10.94 11.84 28.67
C LEU A 832 -11.22 12.37 30.09
N GLU A 833 -12.48 12.33 30.52
CA GLU A 833 -12.89 12.72 31.87
C GLU A 833 -12.20 11.89 32.93
N HIS A 834 -12.18 10.56 32.77
CA HIS A 834 -11.44 9.68 33.66
C HIS A 834 -9.96 10.07 33.74
N ASN A 835 -9.31 10.24 32.59
CA ASN A 835 -7.88 10.49 32.50
C ASN A 835 -7.48 11.87 33.08
N LEU A 836 -8.37 12.87 33.02
CA LEU A 836 -8.12 14.22 33.50
C LEU A 836 -8.70 14.53 34.89
N LYS A 837 -9.40 13.59 35.54
CA LYS A 837 -9.94 13.75 36.90
C LYS A 837 -8.88 13.46 37.98
N PRO A 838 -8.39 14.43 38.78
CA PRO A 838 -7.43 14.19 39.84
C PRO A 838 -7.96 13.23 40.93
N ILE A 839 -7.06 12.48 41.57
CA ILE A 839 -7.38 11.44 42.57
C ILE A 839 -7.85 12.06 43.91
N SER A 840 -7.38 13.26 44.26
CA SER A 840 -7.48 13.83 45.61
C SER A 840 -8.68 14.76 45.86
N CYS A 841 -9.73 14.68 45.04
CA CYS A 841 -10.91 15.52 45.22
C CYS A 841 -11.93 14.80 46.12
N ASP A 842 -11.97 15.17 47.40
CA ASP A 842 -13.10 14.84 48.30
C ASP A 842 -14.43 15.18 47.60
N GLU A 843 -15.45 14.34 47.81
CA GLU A 843 -16.69 14.19 47.02
C GLU A 843 -17.58 15.45 46.84
N SER A 844 -17.16 16.64 47.28
CA SER A 844 -17.86 17.87 46.91
C SER A 844 -17.56 18.24 45.45
N GLU A 845 -18.40 17.77 44.53
CA GLU A 845 -18.36 18.07 43.09
C GLU A 845 -18.20 19.57 42.76
N SER A 846 -18.61 20.46 43.67
CA SER A 846 -18.58 21.92 43.48
C SER A 846 -17.17 22.55 43.40
N LYS A 847 -16.14 21.95 43.99
CA LYS A 847 -14.76 22.51 43.97
C LYS A 847 -13.93 22.09 42.75
N TRP A 848 -14.38 21.09 41.99
CA TRP A 848 -13.63 20.60 40.83
C TRP A 848 -13.61 21.64 39.69
N ASN A 849 -14.70 22.38 39.52
CA ASN A 849 -14.82 23.46 38.55
C ASN A 849 -13.97 24.70 38.90
N GLU A 850 -13.60 24.87 40.17
CA GLU A 850 -12.72 25.97 40.60
C GLU A 850 -11.24 25.68 40.27
N GLY A 851 -10.89 24.41 39.96
CA GLY A 851 -9.53 23.91 39.74
C GLY A 851 -8.97 23.97 38.31
N GLY A 852 -9.71 24.48 37.32
CA GLY A 852 -9.12 24.95 36.07
C GLY A 852 -9.06 23.98 34.86
N HIS A 853 -9.61 22.77 34.91
CA HIS A 853 -9.79 21.95 33.69
C HIS A 853 -11.25 21.92 33.26
N ILE A 854 -11.52 22.20 32.00
CA ILE A 854 -12.87 22.25 31.42
C ILE A 854 -12.95 21.17 30.36
N ILE A 855 -13.81 20.18 30.56
CA ILE A 855 -14.06 19.10 29.60
C ILE A 855 -15.47 19.28 29.06
N ARG A 856 -15.62 19.38 27.74
CA ARG A 856 -16.93 19.54 27.10
C ARG A 856 -17.14 18.46 26.06
N ASN A 857 -18.28 17.77 26.15
CA ASN A 857 -18.71 16.80 25.15
C ASN A 857 -19.45 17.49 23.99
N PHE A 858 -18.76 18.47 23.37
CA PHE A 858 -19.27 19.25 22.24
C PHE A 858 -18.32 19.12 21.05
N ALA A 859 -18.88 19.14 19.84
CA ALA A 859 -18.10 19.29 18.62
C ALA A 859 -17.81 20.77 18.39
N VAL A 860 -16.57 21.11 18.08
CA VAL A 860 -16.21 22.48 17.69
C VAL A 860 -16.29 22.58 16.17
N ALA A 861 -17.14 23.47 15.67
CA ALA A 861 -17.41 23.61 14.24
C ALA A 861 -17.55 25.09 13.86
N HIS A 862 -17.45 25.40 12.57
CA HIS A 862 -17.75 26.74 12.09
C HIS A 862 -19.27 26.96 11.98
N GLY A 863 -19.76 28.14 12.41
CA GLY A 863 -21.16 28.56 12.36
C GLY A 863 -21.79 28.70 13.74
N GLU A 864 -23.11 28.92 13.78
CA GLU A 864 -23.84 29.11 15.04
C GLU A 864 -23.89 27.83 15.89
N PRO A 865 -23.98 27.96 17.23
CA PRO A 865 -24.22 26.83 18.11
C PRO A 865 -25.48 26.05 17.70
N GLY A 866 -25.47 24.73 17.86
CA GLY A 866 -26.61 23.91 17.44
C GLY A 866 -26.44 22.42 17.75
N GLN A 867 -27.29 21.59 17.15
CA GLN A 867 -27.16 20.13 17.23
C GLN A 867 -26.90 19.56 15.84
N CYS A 868 -25.91 18.67 15.76
CA CYS A 868 -25.57 17.98 14.53
C CYS A 868 -25.55 16.47 14.76
N ASN A 869 -25.69 15.71 13.68
CA ASN A 869 -25.45 14.28 13.69
C ASN A 869 -23.94 14.03 13.68
N PHE A 870 -23.47 13.22 14.59
CA PHE A 870 -22.10 12.72 14.67
C PHE A 870 -22.10 11.25 14.26
N VAL A 871 -21.13 10.86 13.43
CA VAL A 871 -21.09 9.54 12.80
C VAL A 871 -19.94 8.73 13.36
N ASN A 872 -20.29 7.64 14.03
CA ASN A 872 -19.37 6.62 14.53
C ASN A 872 -19.25 5.49 13.49
N ALA A 873 -18.08 5.36 12.88
CA ALA A 873 -17.84 4.37 11.84
C ALA A 873 -17.17 3.12 12.38
N ARG A 874 -17.59 1.95 11.90
CA ARG A 874 -16.88 0.69 12.12
C ARG A 874 -15.96 0.37 10.95
N ASN A 875 -14.81 -0.23 11.22
CA ASN A 875 -13.93 -0.74 10.20
C ASN A 875 -14.67 -1.82 9.38
N ARG A 876 -14.64 -1.68 8.04
CA ARG A 876 -15.41 -2.53 7.13
C ARG A 876 -14.92 -3.97 7.09
N SER A 877 -13.65 -4.23 7.41
CA SER A 877 -13.05 -5.56 7.31
C SER A 877 -13.36 -6.46 8.50
N ASP A 878 -13.47 -5.90 9.71
CA ASP A 878 -13.57 -6.68 10.96
C ASP A 878 -14.66 -6.17 11.92
N GLY A 879 -15.37 -5.09 11.58
CA GLY A 879 -16.43 -4.51 12.41
C GLY A 879 -15.94 -3.81 13.68
N THR A 880 -14.62 -3.69 13.87
CA THR A 880 -14.02 -2.97 15.00
C THR A 880 -14.46 -1.51 14.98
N LEU A 881 -14.73 -0.95 16.16
CA LEU A 881 -15.11 0.46 16.27
C LEU A 881 -13.88 1.30 15.91
N ASN A 882 -14.01 2.22 14.94
CA ASN A 882 -12.92 3.12 14.60
C ASN A 882 -12.96 4.32 15.55
N SER A 883 -12.26 4.24 16.68
CA SER A 883 -12.23 5.29 17.71
C SER A 883 -11.72 6.66 17.25
N TRP A 884 -11.02 6.71 16.11
CA TRP A 884 -10.34 7.91 15.62
C TRP A 884 -11.13 8.68 14.57
N ARG A 885 -11.75 7.99 13.60
CA ARG A 885 -12.33 8.65 12.40
C ARG A 885 -13.79 9.05 12.54
N HIS A 886 -14.15 9.54 13.71
CA HIS A 886 -15.48 10.07 13.95
C HIS A 886 -15.56 11.53 13.48
N SER A 887 -16.72 11.94 12.96
CA SER A 887 -16.90 13.30 12.45
C SER A 887 -18.37 13.66 12.39
N LEU A 888 -18.69 14.95 12.34
CA LEU A 888 -20.05 15.36 12.01
C LEU A 888 -20.43 14.80 10.63
N GLU A 889 -21.69 14.39 10.50
CA GLU A 889 -22.22 13.69 9.33
C GLU A 889 -21.89 14.40 8.01
N LYS A 890 -21.95 15.73 8.00
CA LYS A 890 -21.59 16.59 6.86
C LYS A 890 -20.14 16.38 6.38
N TYR A 891 -19.22 16.03 7.28
CA TYR A 891 -17.79 15.86 7.00
C TYR A 891 -17.34 14.39 6.99
N SER A 892 -18.22 13.46 7.37
CA SER A 892 -17.92 12.04 7.30
C SER A 892 -17.67 11.58 5.86
N SER A 893 -16.59 10.82 5.66
CA SER A 893 -16.31 10.11 4.41
C SER A 893 -17.17 8.85 4.25
N TYR A 894 -17.84 8.44 5.32
CA TYR A 894 -18.67 7.24 5.35
C TYR A 894 -20.12 7.49 4.89
N VAL A 895 -20.52 8.77 4.85
CA VAL A 895 -21.86 9.22 4.46
C VAL A 895 -21.81 9.69 3.01
N ASP A 896 -22.62 9.08 2.14
CA ASP A 896 -22.69 9.47 0.73
C ASP A 896 -23.36 10.84 0.58
N ARG A 897 -22.61 11.84 0.10
CA ARG A 897 -23.07 13.24 0.03
C ARG A 897 -23.90 13.60 -1.21
N LYS A 898 -24.24 12.64 -2.08
CA LYS A 898 -24.85 12.92 -3.38
C LYS A 898 -26.35 12.64 -3.39
N GLY A 899 -27.17 13.69 -3.20
CA GLY A 899 -28.50 13.89 -3.78
C GLY A 899 -29.59 12.80 -3.68
N ALA A 900 -29.29 11.64 -3.12
CA ALA A 900 -30.24 10.59 -2.83
C ALA A 900 -30.74 10.85 -1.41
N ASN A 901 -31.98 11.28 -1.29
CA ASN A 901 -32.71 11.42 -0.02
C ASN A 901 -32.91 10.07 0.72
N LEU A 902 -32.15 9.03 0.39
CA LEU A 902 -32.20 7.72 0.99
C LEU A 902 -30.78 7.30 1.35
N VAL A 903 -30.41 7.55 2.60
CA VAL A 903 -29.30 6.85 3.26
C VAL A 903 -29.53 5.36 3.04
N SER A 904 -28.57 4.66 2.43
CA SER A 904 -28.75 3.24 2.16
C SER A 904 -28.97 2.50 3.48
N ARG A 905 -29.92 1.53 3.54
CA ARG A 905 -30.14 0.70 4.74
C ARG A 905 -28.84 0.06 5.27
N GLN A 906 -27.86 -0.18 4.39
CA GLN A 906 -26.53 -0.68 4.74
C GLN A 906 -25.65 0.35 5.46
N GLN A 907 -25.69 1.63 5.09
CA GLN A 907 -25.02 2.69 5.86
C GLN A 907 -25.60 2.79 7.26
N ASN A 908 -26.92 2.68 7.43
CA ASN A 908 -27.55 2.66 8.75
C ASN A 908 -27.19 1.43 9.59
N ALA A 909 -26.81 0.32 8.96
CA ALA A 909 -26.37 -0.89 9.68
C ALA A 909 -24.91 -0.83 10.15
N VAL A 910 -24.08 0.03 9.55
CA VAL A 910 -22.63 0.11 9.81
C VAL A 910 -22.24 1.42 10.51
N LEU A 911 -23.04 2.47 10.37
CA LEU A 911 -22.83 3.78 10.96
C LEU A 911 -23.78 3.98 12.13
N ASP A 912 -23.20 4.15 13.30
CA ASP A 912 -23.93 4.63 14.45
C ASP A 912 -23.97 6.17 14.42
N ARG A 913 -25.12 6.75 14.75
CA ARG A 913 -25.34 8.19 14.70
C ARG A 913 -25.79 8.67 16.06
N SER A 914 -25.01 9.55 16.65
CA SER A 914 -25.36 10.26 17.88
C SER A 914 -25.66 11.72 17.57
N ARG A 915 -26.56 12.33 18.35
CA ARG A 915 -26.74 13.79 18.36
C ARG A 915 -25.68 14.38 19.27
N VAL A 916 -24.90 15.32 18.75
CA VAL A 916 -23.92 16.08 19.53
C VAL A 916 -24.23 17.56 19.41
N GLN A 917 -23.98 18.30 20.49
CA GLN A 917 -24.02 19.76 20.44
C GLN A 917 -22.78 20.25 19.70
N THR A 918 -22.95 21.28 18.89
CA THR A 918 -21.88 22.01 18.22
C THR A 918 -21.77 23.40 18.79
N ILE A 919 -20.54 23.87 18.94
CA ILE A 919 -20.25 25.27 19.31
C ILE A 919 -19.28 25.89 18.29
N PRO A 920 -19.37 27.21 18.05
CA PRO A 920 -18.41 27.91 17.22
C PRO A 920 -17.00 27.83 17.83
N PHE A 921 -15.96 27.94 17.00
CA PHE A 921 -14.60 28.15 17.51
C PHE A 921 -14.39 29.60 17.96
N PHE A 922 -14.79 30.57 17.12
CA PHE A 922 -14.62 32.01 17.35
C PHE A 922 -15.86 32.65 17.98
N GLY A 923 -15.70 33.86 18.53
CA GLY A 923 -16.79 34.68 19.09
C GLY A 923 -17.04 34.47 20.58
N ASP A 924 -17.88 35.31 21.17
CA ASP A 924 -18.10 35.37 22.63
C ASP A 924 -18.67 34.08 23.24
N ALA A 925 -19.38 33.28 22.44
CA ALA A 925 -19.91 31.97 22.81
C ALA A 925 -19.08 30.80 22.25
N GLY A 926 -17.88 31.10 21.73
CA GLY A 926 -17.00 30.14 21.07
C GLY A 926 -16.23 29.23 22.03
N ALA A 927 -15.57 28.24 21.45
CA ALA A 927 -14.63 27.37 22.14
C ALA A 927 -13.35 28.11 22.56
N LEU A 928 -12.95 29.12 21.78
CA LEU A 928 -11.80 29.97 22.06
C LEU A 928 -12.19 31.12 22.98
N GLU A 929 -11.71 31.06 24.21
CA GLU A 929 -11.88 32.09 25.25
C GLU A 929 -10.57 32.84 25.58
N PRO A 930 -10.64 34.05 26.16
CA PRO A 930 -9.46 34.79 26.61
C PRO A 930 -8.59 33.99 27.59
N GLY A 931 -7.28 34.19 27.50
CA GLY A 931 -6.25 33.51 28.29
C GLY A 931 -5.72 32.21 27.68
N ILE A 932 -6.35 31.66 26.63
CA ILE A 932 -5.79 30.52 25.89
C ILE A 932 -4.61 31.00 25.04
N THR A 933 -3.43 30.42 25.27
CA THR A 933 -2.21 30.79 24.55
C THR A 933 -1.73 29.73 23.57
N PHE A 934 -2.19 28.48 23.73
CA PHE A 934 -1.85 27.34 22.88
C PHE A 934 -3.11 26.58 22.46
N VAL A 935 -3.25 26.27 21.17
CA VAL A 935 -4.37 25.51 20.61
C VAL A 935 -3.84 24.30 19.86
N LYS A 936 -4.40 23.12 20.13
CA LYS A 936 -4.25 21.92 19.29
C LYS A 936 -5.58 21.59 18.63
N MET A 937 -5.59 21.31 17.33
CA MET A 937 -6.78 20.91 16.58
C MET A 937 -6.52 19.63 15.78
N ASP A 938 -7.35 18.60 15.99
CA ASP A 938 -7.38 17.44 15.11
C ASP A 938 -8.33 17.69 13.93
N CYS A 939 -7.79 18.07 12.75
CA CYS A 939 -8.62 18.54 11.63
C CYS A 939 -9.12 17.38 10.75
N GLU A 940 -10.05 16.62 11.31
CA GLU A 940 -10.69 15.46 10.73
C GLU A 940 -12.06 15.75 10.07
N GLY A 941 -12.52 17.00 10.09
CA GLY A 941 -13.70 17.40 9.35
C GLY A 941 -14.15 18.84 9.55
N ALA A 942 -14.81 19.13 10.68
CA ALA A 942 -15.47 20.41 10.91
C ALA A 942 -14.48 21.56 11.14
N GLU A 943 -13.32 21.22 11.68
CA GLU A 943 -12.18 22.07 11.96
C GLU A 943 -11.57 22.66 10.68
N ILE A 944 -11.68 21.94 9.56
CA ILE A 944 -11.26 22.44 8.24
C ILE A 944 -12.05 23.69 7.87
N ASP A 945 -13.36 23.71 8.13
CA ASP A 945 -14.19 24.87 7.84
C ASP A 945 -13.84 26.06 8.76
N ILE A 946 -13.40 25.81 10.00
CA ILE A 946 -12.91 26.84 10.92
C ILE A 946 -11.67 27.53 10.34
N LEU A 947 -10.69 26.77 9.87
CA LEU A 947 -9.47 27.33 9.28
C LEU A 947 -9.71 28.03 7.92
N LEU A 948 -10.77 27.67 7.21
CA LEU A 948 -11.17 28.26 5.92
C LEU A 948 -12.08 29.49 6.05
N ALA A 949 -12.57 29.76 7.26
CA ALA A 949 -13.46 30.86 7.60
C ALA A 949 -12.77 32.23 7.47
N ALA A 950 -13.55 33.31 7.46
CA ALA A 950 -13.00 34.66 7.35
C ALA A 950 -12.33 35.08 8.67
N GLU A 951 -12.91 34.65 9.78
CA GLU A 951 -12.47 34.83 11.15
C GLU A 951 -11.01 34.37 11.34
N ALA A 952 -10.66 33.21 10.77
CA ALA A 952 -9.30 32.67 10.85
C ALA A 952 -8.23 33.57 10.23
N SER A 953 -8.61 34.53 9.38
CA SER A 953 -7.70 35.54 8.81
C SER A 953 -7.58 36.82 9.64
N ARG A 954 -8.41 37.02 10.66
CA ARG A 954 -8.41 38.22 11.50
C ARG A 954 -7.61 37.98 12.77
N SER A 955 -6.49 38.68 12.93
CA SER A 955 -5.60 38.53 14.11
C SER A 955 -6.32 38.70 15.46
N ALA A 956 -7.34 39.57 15.52
CA ALA A 956 -8.12 39.84 16.72
C ALA A 956 -8.99 38.66 17.17
N ASP A 957 -9.51 37.84 16.25
CA ASP A 957 -10.37 36.70 16.59
C ASP A 957 -9.60 35.56 17.26
N TRP A 958 -8.27 35.52 17.09
CA TRP A 958 -7.39 34.56 17.73
C TRP A 958 -7.05 34.92 19.19
N LEU A 959 -7.58 36.03 19.72
CA LEU A 959 -7.39 36.46 21.11
C LEU A 959 -5.91 36.39 21.53
N ASP A 960 -5.62 35.68 22.63
CA ASP A 960 -4.30 35.50 23.23
C ASP A 960 -3.50 34.33 22.64
N VAL A 961 -4.01 33.67 21.59
CA VAL A 961 -3.35 32.51 20.99
C VAL A 961 -2.03 32.94 20.36
N THR A 962 -0.95 32.32 20.85
CA THR A 962 0.40 32.52 20.31
C THR A 962 0.87 31.31 19.53
N HIS A 963 0.35 30.12 19.85
CA HIS A 963 0.74 28.85 19.23
C HIS A 963 -0.52 28.07 18.83
N LEU A 964 -0.55 27.65 17.57
CA LEU A 964 -1.56 26.77 17.02
C LEU A 964 -0.85 25.60 16.34
N VAL A 965 -1.22 24.38 16.71
CA VAL A 965 -0.82 23.16 16.02
C VAL A 965 -2.05 22.42 15.56
N PHE A 966 -2.05 21.92 14.34
CA PHE A 966 -3.16 21.12 13.86
C PHE A 966 -2.74 20.04 12.88
N GLU A 967 -3.50 18.96 12.87
CA GLU A 967 -3.33 17.84 11.96
C GLU A 967 -4.33 17.96 10.82
N TRP A 968 -3.87 18.33 9.62
CA TRP A 968 -4.72 18.47 8.45
C TRP A 968 -4.98 17.10 7.81
N SER A 969 -6.22 16.61 7.90
CA SER A 969 -6.57 15.33 7.30
C SER A 969 -6.86 15.42 5.81
N PHE A 970 -5.86 15.06 5.01
CA PHE A 970 -6.03 14.99 3.57
C PHE A 970 -6.90 13.81 3.15
N THR A 971 -7.19 12.85 4.03
CA THR A 971 -8.23 11.84 3.75
C THR A 971 -9.62 12.48 3.62
N LYS A 972 -9.85 13.61 4.29
CA LYS A 972 -11.13 14.34 4.33
C LYS A 972 -11.17 15.46 3.30
N GLU A 973 -10.09 16.22 3.16
CA GLU A 973 -9.93 17.28 2.17
C GLU A 973 -8.62 17.15 1.41
N ARG A 974 -8.66 16.51 0.24
CA ARG A 974 -7.48 16.25 -0.58
C ARG A 974 -6.98 17.45 -1.38
N ARG A 975 -7.75 18.54 -1.51
CA ARG A 975 -7.38 19.66 -2.39
C ARG A 975 -6.32 20.52 -1.73
N VAL A 976 -5.13 20.59 -2.31
CA VAL A 976 -4.04 21.41 -1.77
C VAL A 976 -4.40 22.90 -1.77
N ALA A 977 -5.15 23.40 -2.77
CA ALA A 977 -5.68 24.77 -2.74
C ALA A 977 -6.45 25.13 -1.46
N LYS A 978 -7.20 24.19 -0.87
CA LYS A 978 -7.94 24.43 0.38
C LYS A 978 -6.99 24.52 1.55
N PHE A 979 -6.03 23.60 1.63
CA PHE A 979 -4.94 23.67 2.60
C PHE A 979 -4.17 25.00 2.51
N HIS A 980 -3.78 25.44 1.30
CA HIS A 980 -3.12 26.72 1.08
C HIS A 980 -3.97 27.91 1.51
N LYS A 981 -5.28 27.87 1.27
CA LYS A 981 -6.18 28.91 1.76
C LYS A 981 -6.16 28.99 3.29
N ALA A 982 -6.18 27.85 3.99
CA ALA A 982 -6.07 27.82 5.46
C ALA A 982 -4.72 28.40 5.94
N VAL A 983 -3.61 28.00 5.32
CA VAL A 983 -2.27 28.56 5.62
C VAL A 983 -2.21 30.07 5.35
N ALA A 984 -2.82 30.53 4.25
CA ALA A 984 -2.89 31.94 3.90
C ALA A 984 -3.71 32.74 4.92
N ASN A 985 -4.87 32.22 5.34
CA ASN A 985 -5.67 32.83 6.41
C ASN A 985 -4.84 33.03 7.69
N LEU A 986 -4.17 31.97 8.17
CA LEU A 986 -3.31 32.06 9.36
C LEU A 986 -2.15 33.05 9.17
N THR A 987 -1.54 33.08 8.00
CA THR A 987 -0.46 34.04 7.69
C THR A 987 -0.95 35.48 7.73
N VAL A 988 -2.16 35.76 7.21
CA VAL A 988 -2.81 37.07 7.27
C VAL A 988 -3.15 37.45 8.72
N ALA A 989 -3.53 36.48 9.55
CA ALA A 989 -3.76 36.68 10.98
C ALA A 989 -2.47 36.89 11.80
N GLY A 990 -1.29 36.92 11.16
CA GLY A 990 0.00 37.20 11.80
C GLY A 990 0.78 35.97 12.27
N PHE A 991 0.37 34.76 11.87
CA PHE A 991 1.11 33.54 12.18
C PHE A 991 2.26 33.28 11.19
N GLU A 992 3.40 32.84 11.71
CA GLU A 992 4.48 32.16 11.00
C GLU A 992 4.12 30.67 10.94
N VAL A 993 3.81 30.16 9.75
CA VAL A 993 3.31 28.78 9.55
C VAL A 993 4.39 27.90 8.91
N VAL A 994 4.62 26.74 9.49
CA VAL A 994 5.52 25.70 8.99
C VAL A 994 4.86 24.33 9.00
N TYR A 995 5.21 23.49 8.04
CA TYR A 995 4.73 22.10 7.95
C TYR A 995 5.71 21.25 7.14
N GLN A 996 5.61 19.93 7.30
CA GLN A 996 6.47 19.00 6.58
C GLN A 996 6.18 19.04 5.07
N GLY A 997 7.24 19.20 4.26
CA GLY A 997 7.12 19.25 2.80
C GLY A 997 6.78 20.62 2.22
N GLN A 998 6.78 21.68 3.03
CA GLN A 998 6.72 23.06 2.55
C GLN A 998 7.81 23.32 1.49
N GLY A 999 7.44 23.96 0.38
CA GLY A 999 8.29 24.16 -0.80
C GLY A 999 8.41 22.97 -1.74
N SER A 1000 7.78 21.83 -1.45
CA SER A 1000 7.72 20.70 -2.38
C SER A 1000 6.83 21.02 -3.59
N TRP A 1001 6.91 20.22 -4.65
CA TRP A 1001 6.12 20.40 -5.88
C TRP A 1001 4.60 20.54 -5.67
N TRP A 1002 4.02 19.77 -4.74
CA TRP A 1002 2.58 19.84 -4.48
C TRP A 1002 2.22 21.17 -3.79
N ASP A 1003 3.17 21.75 -3.05
CA ASP A 1003 3.00 23.02 -2.36
C ASP A 1003 3.07 24.23 -3.32
N THR A 1004 3.70 24.06 -4.49
CA THR A 1004 3.77 25.12 -5.51
C THR A 1004 2.70 24.98 -6.59
N GLU A 1005 2.04 23.83 -6.70
CA GLU A 1005 0.96 23.59 -7.65
C GLU A 1005 -0.43 23.71 -6.98
N PRO A 1006 -1.16 24.83 -7.14
CA PRO A 1006 -2.40 25.09 -6.41
C PRO A 1006 -3.52 24.10 -6.75
N ASN A 1007 -3.51 23.53 -7.97
CA ASN A 1007 -4.52 22.56 -8.42
C ASN A 1007 -4.14 21.12 -8.12
N SER A 1008 -3.04 20.88 -7.37
CA SER A 1008 -2.64 19.54 -7.00
C SER A 1008 -3.58 18.93 -5.96
N MET A 1009 -3.65 17.61 -5.98
CA MET A 1009 -4.31 16.82 -4.95
C MET A 1009 -3.22 16.26 -4.05
N TRP A 1010 -3.49 16.19 -2.75
CA TRP A 1010 -2.53 15.66 -1.80
C TRP A 1010 -2.08 14.26 -2.21
N PRO A 1011 -0.75 14.08 -2.38
CA PRO A 1011 -0.19 12.86 -2.93
C PRO A 1011 -0.14 11.71 -1.91
N TYR A 1012 -0.08 12.01 -0.62
CA TYR A 1012 0.15 11.01 0.42
C TYR A 1012 -1.16 10.51 1.04
N HIS A 1013 -1.08 9.39 1.77
CA HIS A 1013 -2.19 8.86 2.57
C HIS A 1013 -2.16 9.33 4.02
N ASN A 1014 -1.13 10.08 4.38
CA ASN A 1014 -0.89 10.55 5.73
C ASN A 1014 -1.42 11.95 5.87
N ASP A 1015 -1.84 12.25 7.09
CA ASP A 1015 -2.24 13.58 7.50
C ASP A 1015 -1.00 14.42 7.79
N LEU A 1016 -1.16 15.75 7.76
CA LEU A 1016 -0.04 16.69 7.84
C LEU A 1016 -0.14 17.52 9.10
N VAL A 1017 0.87 17.45 9.95
CA VAL A 1017 0.97 18.32 11.13
C VAL A 1017 1.52 19.69 10.70
N VAL A 1018 0.78 20.73 11.08
CA VAL A 1018 1.04 22.12 10.75
C VAL A 1018 1.24 22.88 12.04
N PHE A 1019 2.31 23.67 12.11
CA PHE A 1019 2.66 24.48 13.25
C PHE A 1019 2.57 25.95 12.87
N ALA A 1020 1.83 26.73 13.63
CA ALA A 1020 1.60 28.15 13.40
C ALA A 1020 1.90 28.94 14.67
N ARG A 1021 2.89 29.84 14.61
CA ARG A 1021 3.27 30.69 15.74
C ARG A 1021 3.04 32.16 15.44
N LYS A 1022 2.28 32.86 16.28
CA LYS A 1022 2.00 34.29 16.12
C LYS A 1022 3.31 35.08 16.24
N ARG A 1023 3.52 36.07 15.38
CA ARG A 1023 4.69 36.96 15.48
C ARG A 1023 4.51 37.85 16.70
N ASN A 1024 5.58 37.99 17.51
CA ASN A 1024 5.60 38.98 18.57
C ASN A 1024 5.69 40.37 17.91
N ASP A 1025 4.56 41.03 17.71
CA ASP A 1025 4.48 42.40 17.21
C ASP A 1025 4.88 43.41 18.31
N THR A 1026 5.99 43.18 19.02
CA THR A 1026 6.52 44.11 20.02
C THR A 1026 7.31 45.26 19.39
N CYS A 1027 6.97 45.68 18.17
CA CYS A 1027 7.51 46.89 17.54
C CYS A 1027 6.53 47.41 16.47
N SER A 1028 5.48 48.07 16.93
CA SER A 1028 4.89 49.22 16.24
C SER A 1028 4.85 50.39 17.21
#